data_AF-A0A1A8Q1P1-F1
#
_entry.id   AF-A0A1A8Q1P1-F1
#
_cell.length_a   1.000
_cell.length_b   1.000
_cell.length_c   1.000
_cell.angle_alpha   90.00
_cell.angle_beta   90.00
_cell.angle_gamma   90.00
#
_symmetry.space_group_name_H-M   'P 1'
#
loop_
_entity.id
_entity.type
_entity.pdbx_description
1 polymer ?
#
loop_
_entity_poly.entity_id
_entity_poly.type
_entity_poly.pdbx_seq_one_letter_code
_entity_poly.pdbx_strand_id
1 'polypeptide(L)'
;GSTTGGLGLLGLYINESNVHLIIQTLETLTEYCQGPCQENQTCIVTHESNGIDIITALILNDISPLSRYRMEMVLQLKDNASKLLLALMESRHDNENAERILFNLRPRELVEVIKKAYLQDCECEEVEVSSREVGHNIYILAQQLARHNKFLQNLLKPQKKSPEGEEGISSMLNLNNRPLSQMLKSSAPVDVVEQDPLEFYDQLTSQIEIVREDRSMEQIVFPVHPICEFLTEESKFRVFNTTEQDEQGSKVTHFFEQTSFLHGEMEWQKKLRSMPVLYWFSRRMSLWGTISFNLAVFINLIIAFFYPYDSGQGAIDDSMLLMLFWILTGLSVLGLLSQRGLQPLTLALILRSIYHLGIGNTLILLGSLNLINKVVFVVSFVGNNGTFIMGYKAMVMDVEFLYHLAYVLTSTLGLFVHELFYSILLFDLIYREETLFNVIKSVTRNGRSILLTALLALILVYLFSIVGFLFLKEDFIMEVDHLSQIAEAPGQSEASQDFLSSCSSDGVSCTAEVSSQPEEDEANTERACDTLLMCIVTVMNHGLRNGGGVGDVLRKPSKNEPLFPARVVYDLLFYFIVIIIVLNLIFGVIIDTFADLRSEKQKKEEILKTTCFICGLERDKFDNKTVSFEEHIKLEHNIWNYLYFIVLVREKNKTDYTGPESYVAHMIKNNNLDWFPRMQAMSLVVTDSDGEQNEMRMLQDKLASTMKVVMNLTTQLNDLKEQMTEQRKRKQRLGFQDVQVGASVAIPPTAAGGNHQIYKT
;
A
#
# COMPACT_ATOMS: atom_id res chain seq x y z
N GLY A 1 -26.08 -8.83 46.31
CA GLY A 1 -27.55 -8.76 46.23
C GLY A 1 -27.95 -8.84 44.78
N SER A 2 -28.52 -9.95 44.31
CA SER A 2 -28.84 -10.11 42.88
C SER A 2 -29.93 -9.14 42.43
N THR A 3 -30.98 -8.95 43.23
CA THR A 3 -32.07 -8.01 42.94
C THR A 3 -31.67 -6.56 43.21
N THR A 4 -30.99 -6.27 44.33
CA THR A 4 -30.57 -4.90 44.68
C THR A 4 -29.39 -4.39 43.85
N GLY A 5 -28.51 -5.28 43.40
CA GLY A 5 -27.38 -4.97 42.53
C GLY A 5 -27.81 -4.62 41.11
N GLY A 6 -28.78 -5.35 40.55
CA GLY A 6 -29.37 -5.01 39.24
C GLY A 6 -30.09 -3.65 39.23
N LEU A 7 -30.62 -3.20 40.38
CA LEU A 7 -31.21 -1.87 40.55
C LEU A 7 -30.18 -0.74 40.72
N GLY A 8 -28.88 -1.04 40.70
CA GLY A 8 -27.80 -0.05 40.80
C GLY A 8 -27.43 0.37 42.21
N LEU A 9 -27.91 -0.30 43.25
CA LEU A 9 -27.52 -0.06 44.66
C LEU A 9 -26.20 -0.77 45.03
N LEU A 10 -25.25 -0.79 44.09
CA LEU A 10 -23.98 -1.52 44.21
C LEU A 10 -23.05 -0.90 45.27
N GLY A 11 -23.07 0.44 45.40
CA GLY A 11 -22.23 1.18 46.35
C GLY A 11 -22.48 0.89 47.83
N LEU A 12 -23.57 0.20 48.17
CA LEU A 12 -23.85 -0.27 49.54
C LEU A 12 -23.10 -1.57 49.88
N TYR A 13 -22.78 -2.38 48.88
CA TYR A 13 -22.18 -3.70 49.05
C TYR A 13 -20.71 -3.74 48.66
N ILE A 14 -20.31 -2.94 47.67
CA ILE A 14 -18.94 -2.87 47.17
C ILE A 14 -18.18 -1.84 48.01
N ASN A 15 -17.08 -2.28 48.61
CA ASN A 15 -16.20 -1.43 49.41
C ASN A 15 -14.73 -1.81 49.17
N GLU A 16 -13.80 -1.04 49.73
CA GLU A 16 -12.36 -1.24 49.54
C GLU A 16 -11.87 -2.62 50.00
N SER A 17 -12.52 -3.25 50.98
CA SER A 17 -12.08 -4.55 51.49
C SER A 17 -12.47 -5.75 50.62
N ASN A 18 -13.53 -5.62 49.80
CA ASN A 18 -14.06 -6.74 49.00
C ASN A 18 -13.91 -6.58 47.49
N VAL A 19 -13.54 -5.40 47.00
CA VAL A 19 -13.41 -5.11 45.56
C VAL A 19 -12.44 -6.05 44.85
N HIS A 20 -11.29 -6.37 45.44
CA HIS A 20 -10.32 -7.30 44.84
C HIS A 20 -10.89 -8.71 44.63
N LEU A 21 -11.74 -9.19 45.55
CA LEU A 21 -12.40 -10.49 45.39
C LEU A 21 -13.40 -10.46 44.22
N ILE A 22 -14.10 -9.34 44.05
CA ILE A 22 -15.03 -9.15 42.93
C ILE A 22 -14.25 -9.13 41.61
N ILE A 23 -13.14 -8.38 41.55
CA ILE A 23 -12.23 -8.34 40.39
C ILE A 23 -11.78 -9.76 40.02
N GLN A 24 -11.22 -10.52 40.98
CA GLN A 24 -10.79 -11.90 40.74
C GLN A 24 -11.94 -12.79 40.24
N THR A 25 -13.16 -12.57 40.73
CA THR A 25 -14.34 -13.30 40.28
C THR A 25 -14.66 -12.98 38.81
N LEU A 26 -14.60 -11.70 38.41
CA LEU A 26 -14.84 -11.28 37.02
C LEU A 26 -13.76 -11.81 36.07
N GLU A 27 -12.50 -11.79 36.49
CA GLU A 27 -11.38 -12.37 35.72
C GLU A 27 -11.59 -13.88 35.52
N THR A 28 -11.91 -14.61 36.60
CA THR A 28 -12.15 -16.06 36.53
C THR A 28 -13.33 -16.39 35.63
N LEU A 29 -14.41 -15.61 35.68
CA LEU A 29 -15.55 -15.77 34.78
C LEU A 29 -15.19 -15.46 33.32
N THR A 30 -14.30 -14.49 33.09
CA THR A 30 -13.80 -14.16 31.75
C THR A 30 -13.05 -15.37 31.18
N GLU A 31 -12.13 -15.95 31.94
CA GLU A 31 -11.35 -17.14 31.53
C GLU A 31 -12.23 -18.37 31.27
N TYR A 32 -13.37 -18.54 31.97
CA TYR A 32 -14.30 -19.63 31.68
C TYR A 32 -15.03 -19.49 30.33
N CYS A 33 -15.08 -18.28 29.78
CA CYS A 33 -15.83 -17.97 28.56
C CYS A 33 -14.96 -17.52 27.39
N GLN A 34 -13.70 -17.16 27.64
CA GLN A 34 -12.75 -16.67 26.65
C GLN A 34 -12.32 -17.79 25.70
N GLY A 35 -12.35 -17.51 24.40
CA GLY A 35 -12.29 -18.54 23.35
C GLY A 35 -13.69 -19.01 22.92
N PRO A 36 -13.78 -19.89 21.90
CA PRO A 36 -15.08 -20.33 21.40
C PRO A 36 -15.67 -21.35 22.39
N CYS A 37 -16.34 -20.87 23.44
CA CYS A 37 -17.01 -21.70 24.43
C CYS A 37 -18.48 -21.29 24.60
N GLN A 38 -19.26 -21.56 23.56
CA GLN A 38 -20.65 -21.13 23.46
C GLN A 38 -21.51 -21.66 24.62
N GLU A 39 -21.24 -22.86 25.12
CA GLU A 39 -22.00 -23.47 26.23
C GLU A 39 -21.84 -22.69 27.53
N ASN A 40 -20.60 -22.36 27.92
CA ASN A 40 -20.32 -21.60 29.14
C ASN A 40 -20.87 -20.19 29.02
N GLN A 41 -20.67 -19.55 27.86
CA GLN A 41 -21.17 -18.21 27.59
C GLN A 41 -22.71 -18.15 27.73
N THR A 42 -23.44 -19.10 27.13
CA THR A 42 -24.90 -19.18 27.25
C THR A 42 -25.31 -19.46 28.70
N CYS A 43 -24.64 -20.40 29.38
CA CYS A 43 -24.94 -20.72 30.77
C CYS A 43 -24.85 -19.50 31.70
N ILE A 44 -23.86 -18.63 31.53
CA ILE A 44 -23.72 -17.41 32.34
C ILE A 44 -24.84 -16.40 32.03
N VAL A 45 -25.16 -16.21 30.75
CA VAL A 45 -26.12 -15.20 30.30
C VAL A 45 -27.56 -15.58 30.65
N THR A 46 -27.93 -16.85 30.53
CA THR A 46 -29.30 -17.34 30.76
C THR A 46 -29.55 -17.88 32.16
N HIS A 47 -28.58 -17.79 33.06
CA HIS A 47 -28.72 -18.33 34.42
C HIS A 47 -29.87 -17.66 35.19
N GLU A 48 -30.64 -18.44 35.95
CA GLU A 48 -31.82 -18.00 36.70
C GLU A 48 -31.53 -16.91 37.75
N SER A 49 -30.27 -16.81 38.20
CA SER A 49 -29.84 -15.78 39.16
C SER A 49 -29.77 -14.37 38.57
N ASN A 50 -29.87 -14.23 37.24
CA ASN A 50 -29.72 -12.98 36.51
C ASN A 50 -28.40 -12.24 36.83
N GLY A 51 -27.30 -12.99 37.00
CA GLY A 51 -25.98 -12.42 37.33
C GLY A 51 -25.49 -11.39 36.32
N ILE A 52 -25.87 -11.52 35.04
CA ILE A 52 -25.55 -10.58 33.97
C ILE A 52 -26.03 -9.15 34.25
N ASP A 53 -27.14 -9.00 34.98
CA ASP A 53 -27.70 -7.69 35.33
C ASP A 53 -26.78 -6.94 36.28
N ILE A 54 -26.10 -7.66 37.18
CA ILE A 54 -25.09 -7.09 38.08
C ILE A 54 -23.89 -6.58 37.28
N ILE A 55 -23.45 -7.35 36.26
CA ILE A 55 -22.32 -6.98 35.40
C ILE A 55 -22.65 -5.70 34.62
N THR A 56 -23.83 -5.61 34.01
CA THR A 56 -24.28 -4.38 33.32
C THR A 56 -24.38 -3.19 34.28
N ALA A 57 -24.85 -3.41 35.51
CA ALA A 57 -24.96 -2.38 36.53
C ALA A 57 -23.59 -1.86 37.01
N LEU A 58 -22.54 -2.69 37.04
CA LEU A 58 -21.16 -2.28 37.37
C LEU A 58 -20.61 -1.25 36.37
N ILE A 59 -20.98 -1.39 35.09
CA ILE A 59 -20.56 -0.48 34.02
C ILE A 59 -21.37 0.82 34.08
N LEU A 60 -22.70 0.71 34.11
CA LEU A 60 -23.61 1.85 33.96
C LEU A 60 -23.69 2.75 35.19
N ASN A 61 -23.68 2.17 36.39
CA ASN A 61 -23.92 2.94 37.61
C ASN A 61 -22.62 3.50 38.21
N ASP A 62 -22.77 4.56 38.99
CA ASP A 62 -21.68 5.12 39.80
C ASP A 62 -21.59 4.37 41.13
N ILE A 63 -20.38 3.92 41.52
CA ILE A 63 -20.16 3.14 42.74
C ILE A 63 -19.82 4.09 43.90
N SER A 64 -20.79 4.88 44.35
CA SER A 64 -20.62 5.81 45.47
C SER A 64 -20.75 5.07 46.83
N PRO A 65 -19.84 5.29 47.81
CA PRO A 65 -18.83 6.35 47.87
C PRO A 65 -17.45 5.98 47.29
N LEU A 66 -17.23 4.72 46.88
CA LEU A 66 -15.92 4.23 46.43
C LEU A 66 -15.33 5.08 45.28
N SER A 67 -16.18 5.54 44.36
CA SER A 67 -15.80 6.43 43.25
C SER A 67 -15.20 7.78 43.70
N ARG A 68 -15.50 8.25 44.92
CA ARG A 68 -14.93 9.50 45.43
C ARG A 68 -13.56 9.33 46.05
N TYR A 69 -13.29 8.17 46.66
CA TYR A 69 -12.08 7.95 47.45
C TYR A 69 -11.04 7.11 46.73
N ARG A 70 -11.46 6.16 45.89
CA ARG A 70 -10.59 5.16 45.24
C ARG A 70 -11.11 4.84 43.83
N MET A 71 -11.04 5.83 42.94
CA MET A 71 -11.51 5.70 41.56
C MET A 71 -10.77 4.60 40.77
N GLU A 72 -9.48 4.40 41.03
CA GLU A 72 -8.66 3.36 40.39
C GLU A 72 -9.29 1.95 40.49
N MET A 73 -9.81 1.58 41.67
CA MET A 73 -10.45 0.27 41.88
C MET A 73 -11.81 0.19 41.16
N VAL A 74 -12.50 1.32 41.04
CA VAL A 74 -13.76 1.40 40.25
C VAL A 74 -13.46 1.25 38.76
N LEU A 75 -12.38 1.84 38.26
CA LEU A 75 -11.94 1.68 36.87
C LEU A 75 -11.57 0.23 36.57
N GLN A 76 -10.81 -0.44 37.45
CA GLN A 76 -10.49 -1.87 37.32
C GLN A 76 -11.74 -2.76 37.32
N LEU A 77 -12.75 -2.46 38.15
CA LEU A 77 -14.03 -3.17 38.13
C LEU A 77 -14.76 -3.00 36.80
N LYS A 78 -14.82 -1.77 36.29
CA LYS A 78 -15.49 -1.47 35.01
C LYS A 78 -14.77 -2.11 33.84
N ASP A 79 -13.44 -2.10 33.85
CA ASP A 79 -12.60 -2.74 32.85
C ASP A 79 -12.87 -4.24 32.78
N ASN A 80 -12.72 -4.95 33.91
CA ASN A 80 -12.96 -6.39 33.98
C ASN A 80 -14.42 -6.77 33.67
N ALA A 81 -15.39 -5.95 34.09
CA ALA A 81 -16.79 -6.16 33.72
C ALA A 81 -17.01 -6.01 32.21
N SER A 82 -16.35 -5.04 31.57
CA SER A 82 -16.44 -4.84 30.11
C SER A 82 -15.79 -5.98 29.33
N LYS A 83 -14.62 -6.48 29.78
CA LYS A 83 -13.93 -7.65 29.22
C LYS A 83 -14.79 -8.90 29.31
N LEU A 84 -15.45 -9.15 30.44
CA LEU A 84 -16.38 -10.26 30.60
C LEU A 84 -17.56 -10.17 29.63
N LEU A 85 -18.16 -8.99 29.45
CA LEU A 85 -19.25 -8.82 28.47
C LEU A 85 -18.80 -9.02 27.02
N LEU A 86 -17.58 -8.61 26.68
CA LEU A 86 -16.99 -8.87 25.36
C LEU A 86 -16.73 -10.37 25.15
N ALA A 87 -16.16 -11.06 26.16
CA ALA A 87 -15.93 -12.51 26.12
C ALA A 87 -17.24 -13.31 25.99
N LEU A 88 -18.35 -12.81 26.59
CA LEU A 88 -19.67 -13.40 26.42
C LEU A 88 -20.25 -13.22 25.01
N MET A 89 -19.67 -12.39 24.14
CA MET A 89 -20.14 -12.19 22.76
C MET A 89 -19.13 -12.68 21.72
N GLU A 90 -18.02 -13.25 22.18
CA GLU A 90 -16.93 -13.69 21.33
C GLU A 90 -17.36 -14.89 20.46
N SER A 91 -17.04 -14.83 19.15
CA SER A 91 -17.28 -15.90 18.18
C SER A 91 -18.74 -16.41 18.11
N ARG A 92 -19.72 -15.50 18.25
CA ARG A 92 -21.15 -15.80 18.15
C ARG A 92 -21.79 -15.23 16.88
N HIS A 93 -22.66 -16.03 16.27
CA HIS A 93 -23.44 -15.64 15.07
C HIS A 93 -24.92 -15.39 15.39
N ASP A 94 -25.39 -15.91 16.52
CA ASP A 94 -26.74 -15.73 17.04
C ASP A 94 -26.88 -14.41 17.81
N ASN A 95 -28.12 -13.92 17.91
CA ASN A 95 -28.41 -12.64 18.55
C ASN A 95 -28.80 -12.77 20.04
N GLU A 96 -29.01 -14.00 20.54
CA GLU A 96 -29.68 -14.24 21.83
C GLU A 96 -28.98 -13.54 23.01
N ASN A 97 -27.65 -13.64 23.03
CA ASN A 97 -26.86 -13.11 24.13
C ASN A 97 -26.72 -11.59 24.06
N ALA A 98 -26.55 -11.05 22.85
CA ALA A 98 -26.57 -9.62 22.61
C ALA A 98 -27.92 -9.01 23.03
N GLU A 99 -29.04 -9.65 22.68
CA GLU A 99 -30.38 -9.23 23.10
C GLU A 99 -30.56 -9.27 24.63
N ARG A 100 -30.09 -10.34 25.30
CA ARG A 100 -30.18 -10.46 26.76
C ARG A 100 -29.35 -9.42 27.50
N ILE A 101 -28.19 -9.04 26.96
CA ILE A 101 -27.37 -7.93 27.48
C ILE A 101 -28.08 -6.60 27.25
N LEU A 102 -28.56 -6.34 26.03
CA LEU A 102 -29.27 -5.11 25.64
C LEU A 102 -30.58 -4.89 26.42
N PHE A 103 -31.22 -5.95 26.91
CA PHE A 103 -32.45 -5.85 27.68
C PHE A 103 -32.30 -4.96 28.92
N ASN A 104 -31.15 -5.05 29.62
CA ASN A 104 -30.86 -4.25 30.82
C ASN A 104 -29.82 -3.15 30.59
N LEU A 105 -29.08 -3.22 29.50
CA LEU A 105 -28.12 -2.19 29.11
C LEU A 105 -28.86 -1.00 28.47
N ARG A 106 -29.01 0.10 29.22
CA ARG A 106 -29.66 1.33 28.74
C ARG A 106 -28.76 2.07 27.72
N PRO A 107 -29.08 2.11 26.41
CA PRO A 107 -28.14 2.57 25.37
C PRO A 107 -27.68 4.03 25.53
N ARG A 108 -28.58 4.91 25.99
CA ARG A 108 -28.23 6.33 26.24
C ARG A 108 -27.24 6.46 27.38
N GLU A 109 -27.45 5.73 28.47
CA GLU A 109 -26.56 5.79 29.63
C GLU A 109 -25.19 5.19 29.33
N LEU A 110 -25.13 4.15 28.49
CA LEU A 110 -23.87 3.61 28.01
C LEU A 110 -23.03 4.68 27.31
N VAL A 111 -23.64 5.45 26.40
CA VAL A 111 -22.96 6.56 25.70
C VAL A 111 -22.52 7.66 26.67
N GLU A 112 -23.34 7.99 27.66
CA GLU A 112 -22.95 8.95 28.70
C GLU A 112 -21.77 8.44 29.55
N VAL A 113 -21.71 7.14 29.85
CA VAL A 113 -20.56 6.54 30.56
C VAL A 113 -19.29 6.61 29.71
N ILE A 114 -19.36 6.33 28.41
CA ILE A 114 -18.23 6.46 27.48
C ILE A 114 -17.69 7.89 27.46
N LYS A 115 -18.60 8.88 27.32
CA LYS A 115 -18.24 10.30 27.33
C LYS A 115 -17.66 10.73 28.68
N LYS A 116 -18.26 10.28 29.79
CA LYS A 116 -17.77 10.56 31.14
C LYS A 116 -16.36 10.00 31.33
N ALA A 117 -16.10 8.77 30.90
CA ALA A 117 -14.78 8.14 31.00
C ALA A 117 -13.69 8.89 30.22
N TYR A 118 -14.03 9.49 29.08
CA TYR A 118 -13.12 10.33 28.30
C TYR A 118 -12.79 11.65 29.00
N LEU A 119 -13.82 12.35 29.52
CA LEU A 119 -13.68 13.64 30.20
C LEU A 119 -13.06 13.53 31.59
N GLN A 120 -13.02 12.32 32.12
CA GLN A 120 -12.45 12.03 33.42
C GLN A 120 -10.91 11.97 33.27
N ASP A 121 -10.30 13.15 33.19
CA ASP A 121 -8.84 13.32 33.25
C ASP A 121 -8.35 12.93 34.65
N CYS A 122 -7.94 11.67 34.80
CA CYS A 122 -7.08 11.29 35.92
C CYS A 122 -5.64 11.67 35.56
N GLU A 123 -5.18 12.82 36.05
CA GLU A 123 -3.76 13.21 36.09
C GLU A 123 -2.96 12.33 37.08
N CYS A 124 -3.07 11.00 36.99
CA CYS A 124 -2.29 10.08 37.80
C CYS A 124 -1.44 9.22 36.86
N GLU A 125 -0.15 9.58 36.74
CA GLU A 125 0.85 8.91 35.90
C GLU A 125 1.20 7.47 36.37
N GLU A 126 0.59 6.96 37.46
CA GLU A 126 0.92 5.67 38.07
C GLU A 126 -0.31 4.76 38.34
N VAL A 127 -1.32 4.75 37.47
CA VAL A 127 -2.44 3.78 37.58
C VAL A 127 -2.35 2.72 36.49
N GLU A 128 -2.48 1.44 36.86
CA GLU A 128 -2.42 0.30 35.92
C GLU A 128 -3.44 0.37 34.78
N VAL A 129 -4.59 1.04 35.01
CA VAL A 129 -5.69 1.14 34.03
C VAL A 129 -6.12 2.60 33.90
N SER A 130 -6.04 3.14 32.68
CA SER A 130 -6.46 4.51 32.41
C SER A 130 -7.97 4.64 32.17
N SER A 131 -8.58 5.75 32.59
CA SER A 131 -10.02 6.00 32.35
C SER A 131 -10.38 5.96 30.86
N ARG A 132 -9.47 6.40 29.98
CA ARG A 132 -9.65 6.38 28.53
C ARG A 132 -9.67 4.96 27.97
N GLU A 133 -8.82 4.07 28.48
CA GLU A 133 -8.81 2.66 28.08
C GLU A 133 -10.12 1.95 28.47
N VAL A 134 -10.62 2.19 29.69
CA VAL A 134 -11.94 1.68 30.12
C VAL A 134 -13.05 2.23 29.22
N GLY A 135 -13.01 3.53 28.92
CA GLY A 135 -13.95 4.17 27.99
C GLY A 135 -13.93 3.52 26.60
N HIS A 136 -12.74 3.17 26.09
CA HIS A 136 -12.56 2.51 24.81
C HIS A 136 -13.11 1.07 24.82
N ASN A 137 -12.85 0.30 25.88
CA ASN A 137 -13.40 -1.06 26.02
C ASN A 137 -14.94 -1.05 26.03
N ILE A 138 -15.55 -0.08 26.73
CA ILE A 138 -17.00 0.11 26.75
C ILE A 138 -17.51 0.57 25.36
N TYR A 139 -16.75 1.39 24.64
CA TYR A 139 -17.08 1.80 23.27
C TYR A 139 -17.06 0.60 22.31
N ILE A 140 -16.06 -0.27 22.38
CA ILE A 140 -15.98 -1.50 21.58
C ILE A 140 -17.17 -2.41 21.88
N LEU A 141 -17.53 -2.57 23.15
CA LEU A 141 -18.73 -3.31 23.56
C LEU A 141 -20.00 -2.70 22.94
N ALA A 142 -20.14 -1.38 22.99
CA ALA A 142 -21.26 -0.67 22.37
C ALA A 142 -21.32 -0.90 20.85
N GLN A 143 -20.16 -0.88 20.17
CA GLN A 143 -20.06 -1.12 18.73
C GLN A 143 -20.47 -2.54 18.34
N GLN A 144 -20.06 -3.55 19.11
CA GLN A 144 -20.49 -4.94 18.89
C GLN A 144 -22.00 -5.10 19.08
N LEU A 145 -22.56 -4.53 20.15
CA LEU A 145 -23.99 -4.56 20.42
C LEU A 145 -24.83 -3.76 19.40
N ALA A 146 -24.27 -2.69 18.83
CA ALA A 146 -24.93 -1.86 17.83
C ALA A 146 -25.29 -2.62 16.55
N ARG A 147 -24.61 -3.74 16.26
CA ARG A 147 -24.94 -4.64 15.14
C ARG A 147 -26.35 -5.22 15.26
N HIS A 148 -26.80 -5.43 16.49
CA HIS A 148 -28.12 -6.00 16.79
C HIS A 148 -29.16 -4.93 17.18
N ASN A 149 -28.74 -3.66 17.35
CA ASN A 149 -29.61 -2.57 17.79
C ASN A 149 -29.39 -1.27 17.01
N LYS A 150 -30.27 -1.01 16.03
CA LYS A 150 -30.25 0.21 15.21
C LYS A 150 -30.32 1.52 16.01
N PHE A 151 -30.98 1.51 17.18
CA PHE A 151 -31.06 2.70 18.02
C PHE A 151 -29.68 3.05 18.61
N LEU A 152 -28.96 2.05 19.13
CA LEU A 152 -27.59 2.24 19.62
C LEU A 152 -26.62 2.64 18.48
N GLN A 153 -26.75 2.01 17.31
CA GLN A 153 -25.96 2.37 16.13
C GLN A 153 -26.11 3.85 15.74
N ASN A 154 -27.31 4.42 15.86
CA ASN A 154 -27.55 5.83 15.58
C ASN A 154 -27.00 6.76 16.69
N LEU A 155 -26.91 6.30 17.93
CA LEU A 155 -26.33 7.08 19.04
C LEU A 155 -24.80 7.14 18.98
N LEU A 156 -24.15 6.10 18.45
CA LEU A 156 -22.68 6.05 18.32
C LEU A 156 -22.15 6.88 17.14
N LYS A 157 -23.00 7.21 16.17
CA LYS A 157 -22.60 8.06 15.04
C LYS A 157 -22.26 9.47 15.55
N PRO A 158 -21.05 9.99 15.29
CA PRO A 158 -20.72 11.36 15.64
C PRO A 158 -21.69 12.32 14.92
N GLN A 159 -22.15 13.35 15.63
CA GLN A 159 -23.01 14.36 15.02
C GLN A 159 -22.18 15.10 13.97
N LYS A 160 -22.38 14.78 12.69
CA LYS A 160 -21.82 15.58 11.59
C LYS A 160 -22.30 17.02 11.78
N LYS A 161 -21.41 17.92 12.21
CA LYS A 161 -21.60 19.36 12.06
C LYS A 161 -21.66 19.65 10.56
N SER A 162 -22.85 19.59 9.97
CA SER A 162 -23.09 20.13 8.63
C SER A 162 -22.84 21.64 8.70
N PRO A 163 -21.97 22.22 7.86
CA PRO A 163 -21.67 23.65 7.89
C PRO A 163 -22.84 24.56 7.44
N GLU A 164 -24.03 24.03 7.14
CA GLU A 164 -25.13 24.80 6.54
C GLU A 164 -26.42 24.88 7.37
N GLY A 165 -26.42 24.49 8.65
CA GLY A 165 -27.66 24.37 9.45
C GLY A 165 -27.83 25.27 10.68
N GLU A 166 -26.77 25.87 11.23
CA GLU A 166 -26.81 26.48 12.58
C GLU A 166 -26.64 28.01 12.63
N GLU A 167 -26.87 28.74 11.54
CA GLU A 167 -26.88 30.22 11.60
C GLU A 167 -28.24 30.82 12.01
N GLY A 168 -29.31 30.02 12.14
CA GLY A 168 -30.67 30.56 12.26
C GLY A 168 -31.21 30.85 13.67
N ILE A 169 -30.71 30.21 14.73
CA ILE A 169 -31.41 30.24 16.04
C ILE A 169 -30.46 30.46 17.23
N SER A 170 -29.20 30.02 17.14
CA SER A 170 -28.21 30.19 18.21
C SER A 170 -27.56 31.58 18.28
N SER A 171 -27.70 32.40 17.22
CA SER A 171 -27.15 33.76 17.15
C SER A 171 -27.98 34.81 17.89
N MET A 172 -29.27 34.54 18.17
CA MET A 172 -30.14 35.50 18.86
C MET A 172 -30.09 35.41 20.39
N LEU A 173 -29.68 34.28 20.97
CA LEU A 173 -29.67 34.10 22.43
C LEU A 173 -28.34 34.48 23.12
N ASN A 174 -27.28 34.77 22.35
CA ASN A 174 -25.94 35.08 22.89
C ASN A 174 -25.54 36.56 22.86
N LEU A 175 -26.44 37.47 22.47
CA LEU A 175 -26.12 38.91 22.38
C LEU A 175 -26.17 39.68 23.71
N ASN A 176 -26.68 39.08 24.79
CA ASN A 176 -26.96 39.82 26.03
C ASN A 176 -25.92 39.71 27.16
N ASN A 177 -24.72 39.14 26.94
CA ASN A 177 -23.74 39.01 28.03
C ASN A 177 -22.25 39.22 27.66
N ARG A 178 -21.95 40.14 26.76
CA ARG A 178 -20.57 40.66 26.59
C ARG A 178 -20.61 42.19 26.52
N PRO A 179 -20.25 42.89 27.61
CA PRO A 179 -18.91 43.47 27.64
C PRO A 179 -18.36 43.64 29.08
N LEU A 180 -17.47 42.75 29.51
CA LEU A 180 -16.51 43.08 30.59
C LEU A 180 -15.29 42.15 30.64
N SER A 181 -15.41 40.91 30.15
CA SER A 181 -14.33 39.91 30.17
C SER A 181 -13.32 40.04 29.02
N GLN A 182 -13.60 40.84 28.00
CA GLN A 182 -12.77 40.96 26.79
C GLN A 182 -11.63 42.00 26.88
N MET A 183 -11.55 42.76 27.96
CA MET A 183 -10.48 43.76 28.14
C MET A 183 -9.33 43.31 29.06
N LEU A 184 -9.38 42.09 29.62
CA LEU A 184 -8.43 41.67 30.67
C LEU A 184 -7.61 40.39 30.38
N LYS A 185 -7.54 39.89 29.14
CA LYS A 185 -6.61 38.80 28.81
C LYS A 185 -5.80 39.10 27.55
N SER A 186 -4.62 39.69 27.75
CA SER A 186 -3.55 39.77 26.77
C SER A 186 -2.76 38.45 26.77
N SER A 187 -3.24 37.49 25.98
CA SER A 187 -2.53 36.35 25.39
C SER A 187 -3.63 35.41 24.91
N ALA A 188 -3.80 35.30 23.60
CA ALA A 188 -4.73 34.33 23.02
C ALA A 188 -4.22 32.93 23.37
N PRO A 189 -4.97 32.12 24.14
CA PRO A 189 -4.77 30.68 24.07
C PRO A 189 -5.28 30.24 22.70
N VAL A 190 -4.51 29.37 22.04
CA VAL A 190 -5.01 28.61 20.91
C VAL A 190 -6.30 27.93 21.37
N ASP A 191 -7.44 28.19 20.71
CA ASP A 191 -8.69 27.50 20.98
C ASP A 191 -8.44 25.99 20.76
N VAL A 192 -8.29 25.24 21.85
CA VAL A 192 -8.31 23.78 21.81
C VAL A 192 -9.72 23.40 21.40
N VAL A 193 -9.88 22.95 20.16
CA VAL A 193 -11.15 22.35 19.71
C VAL A 193 -11.37 21.13 20.61
N GLU A 194 -12.34 21.18 21.53
CA GLU A 194 -12.79 19.98 22.26
C GLU A 194 -13.25 18.95 21.21
N GLN A 195 -12.44 17.93 21.00
CA GLN A 195 -12.75 16.81 20.12
C GLN A 195 -13.89 16.00 20.74
N ASP A 196 -14.89 15.61 19.93
CA ASP A 196 -16.00 14.77 20.39
C ASP A 196 -15.47 13.42 20.89
N PRO A 197 -15.77 12.98 22.13
CA PRO A 197 -15.27 11.72 22.68
C PRO A 197 -15.56 10.50 21.79
N LEU A 198 -16.72 10.48 21.13
CA LEU A 198 -17.08 9.37 20.24
C LEU A 198 -16.23 9.34 18.97
N GLU A 199 -15.88 10.51 18.42
CA GLU A 199 -14.99 10.61 17.26
C GLU A 199 -13.56 10.18 17.62
N PHE A 200 -13.10 10.49 18.84
CA PHE A 200 -11.81 10.02 19.34
C PHE A 200 -11.73 8.49 19.39
N TYR A 201 -12.73 7.82 19.98
CA TYR A 201 -12.73 6.36 20.06
C TYR A 201 -12.94 5.68 18.70
N ASP A 202 -13.75 6.27 17.81
CA ASP A 202 -13.97 5.76 16.45
C ASP A 202 -12.64 5.74 15.65
N GLN A 203 -11.86 6.83 15.70
CA GLN A 203 -10.56 6.93 15.01
C GLN A 203 -9.52 5.90 15.50
N LEU A 204 -9.62 5.50 16.77
CA LEU A 204 -8.72 4.51 17.38
C LEU A 204 -9.29 3.09 17.38
N THR A 205 -10.46 2.87 16.79
CA THR A 205 -11.07 1.55 16.68
C THR A 205 -10.89 1.03 15.26
N SER A 206 -10.56 -0.25 15.14
CA SER A 206 -10.48 -0.93 13.86
C SER A 206 -11.24 -2.25 13.93
N GLN A 207 -11.71 -2.69 12.77
CA GLN A 207 -12.39 -3.97 12.62
C GLN A 207 -11.76 -4.76 11.47
N ILE A 208 -11.74 -6.08 11.63
CA ILE A 208 -11.27 -7.05 10.62
C ILE A 208 -12.19 -8.28 10.62
N GLU A 209 -12.13 -9.06 9.54
CA GLU A 209 -12.77 -10.37 9.45
C GLU A 209 -11.69 -11.45 9.44
N ILE A 210 -11.89 -12.54 10.18
CA ILE A 210 -10.95 -13.67 10.19
C ILE A 210 -11.69 -15.00 10.01
N VAL A 211 -10.93 -16.01 9.57
CA VAL A 211 -11.40 -17.39 9.36
C VAL A 211 -10.83 -18.29 10.45
N ARG A 212 -11.71 -19.02 11.14
CA ARG A 212 -11.32 -20.03 12.14
C ARG A 212 -11.03 -21.39 11.49
N GLU A 213 -10.50 -22.34 12.25
CA GLU A 213 -10.12 -23.67 11.74
C GLU A 213 -11.32 -24.46 11.17
N ASP A 214 -12.53 -24.20 11.68
CA ASP A 214 -13.80 -24.77 11.22
C ASP A 214 -14.35 -24.08 9.96
N ARG A 215 -13.62 -23.11 9.40
CA ARG A 215 -14.00 -22.25 8.26
C ARG A 215 -15.16 -21.30 8.55
N SER A 216 -15.53 -21.12 9.82
CA SER A 216 -16.43 -20.04 10.20
C SER A 216 -15.72 -18.69 10.08
N MET A 217 -16.51 -17.66 9.74
CA MET A 217 -16.06 -16.29 9.60
C MET A 217 -16.48 -15.50 10.83
N GLU A 218 -15.56 -14.78 11.45
CA GLU A 218 -15.86 -13.91 12.58
C GLU A 218 -15.31 -12.51 12.37
N GLN A 219 -15.98 -11.53 12.99
CA GLN A 219 -15.53 -10.14 12.97
C GLN A 219 -14.91 -9.79 14.32
N ILE A 220 -13.70 -9.23 14.29
CA ILE A 220 -12.99 -8.75 15.47
C ILE A 220 -12.97 -7.23 15.44
N VAL A 221 -13.30 -6.60 16.56
CA VAL A 221 -13.17 -5.16 16.79
C VAL A 221 -12.14 -4.95 17.88
N PHE A 222 -11.14 -4.11 17.63
CA PHE A 222 -10.00 -3.93 18.52
C PHE A 222 -9.48 -2.48 18.50
N PRO A 223 -8.79 -2.04 19.57
CA PRO A 223 -8.14 -0.74 19.60
C PRO A 223 -6.83 -0.76 18.81
N VAL A 224 -6.58 0.27 18.00
CA VAL A 224 -5.33 0.44 17.25
C VAL A 224 -4.18 0.76 18.21
N HIS A 225 -3.11 -0.04 18.17
CA HIS A 225 -1.94 0.20 19.00
C HIS A 225 -1.26 1.56 18.65
N PRO A 226 -0.84 2.39 19.63
CA PRO A 226 -0.31 3.73 19.37
C PRO A 226 0.91 3.78 18.44
N ILE A 227 1.68 2.68 18.33
CA ILE A 227 2.84 2.63 17.44
C ILE A 227 2.45 2.73 15.95
N CYS A 228 1.23 2.32 15.60
CA CYS A 228 0.72 2.31 14.23
C CYS A 228 0.53 3.71 13.64
N GLU A 229 0.42 4.75 14.47
CA GLU A 229 0.36 6.16 14.04
C GLU A 229 1.65 6.61 13.32
N PHE A 230 2.77 5.94 13.60
CA PHE A 230 4.07 6.28 13.02
C PHE A 230 4.30 5.68 11.63
N LEU A 231 3.33 4.95 11.07
CA LEU A 231 3.41 4.46 9.70
C LEU A 231 3.27 5.60 8.69
N THR A 232 4.23 5.70 7.76
CA THR A 232 4.24 6.77 6.74
C THR A 232 3.26 6.49 5.59
N GLU A 233 2.61 7.53 5.08
CA GLU A 233 1.70 7.41 3.92
C GLU A 233 2.45 6.98 2.63
N GLU A 234 3.73 7.32 2.50
CA GLU A 234 4.58 6.88 1.39
C GLU A 234 4.78 5.36 1.41
N SER A 235 5.07 4.78 2.57
CA SER A 235 5.16 3.33 2.74
C SER A 235 3.82 2.65 2.49
N LYS A 236 2.71 3.26 2.92
CA LYS A 236 1.37 2.74 2.63
C LYS A 236 1.11 2.66 1.12
N PHE A 237 1.37 3.75 0.40
CA PHE A 237 1.22 3.82 -1.04
C PHE A 237 2.15 2.84 -1.77
N ARG A 238 3.41 2.74 -1.31
CA ARG A 238 4.40 1.80 -1.85
C ARG A 238 3.90 0.37 -1.75
N VAL A 239 3.57 -0.11 -0.55
CA VAL A 239 3.12 -1.49 -0.31
C VAL A 239 1.86 -1.82 -1.11
N PHE A 240 0.88 -0.90 -1.13
CA PHE A 240 -0.36 -1.12 -1.89
C PHE A 240 -0.11 -1.33 -3.39
N ASN A 241 0.84 -0.58 -3.96
CA ASN A 241 1.16 -0.65 -5.39
C ASN A 241 2.22 -1.67 -5.75
N THR A 242 3.15 -2.03 -4.86
CA THR A 242 4.24 -2.97 -5.18
C THR A 242 3.90 -4.42 -4.87
N THR A 243 2.88 -4.70 -4.05
CA THR A 243 2.52 -6.08 -3.70
C THR A 243 2.03 -6.87 -4.90
N GLU A 244 2.68 -8.00 -5.16
CA GLU A 244 2.37 -8.91 -6.26
C GLU A 244 1.41 -10.02 -5.79
N GLN A 245 0.72 -10.64 -6.76
CA GLN A 245 -0.10 -11.82 -6.51
C GLN A 245 0.77 -13.07 -6.55
N ASP A 246 0.52 -14.00 -5.63
CA ASP A 246 1.12 -15.34 -5.65
C ASP A 246 0.52 -16.21 -6.76
N GLU A 247 1.02 -17.46 -6.85
CA GLU A 247 0.52 -18.46 -7.81
C GLU A 247 -0.97 -18.79 -7.64
N GLN A 248 -1.54 -18.51 -6.46
CA GLN A 248 -2.97 -18.70 -6.15
C GLN A 248 -3.80 -17.44 -6.43
N GLY A 249 -3.17 -16.35 -6.88
CA GLY A 249 -3.82 -15.07 -7.16
C GLY A 249 -4.02 -14.18 -5.92
N SER A 250 -3.49 -14.54 -4.76
CA SER A 250 -3.60 -13.77 -3.51
C SER A 250 -2.42 -12.82 -3.32
N LYS A 251 -2.70 -11.61 -2.79
CA LYS A 251 -1.67 -10.62 -2.41
C LYS A 251 -1.21 -10.75 -0.96
N VAL A 252 -1.89 -11.59 -0.18
CA VAL A 252 -1.75 -11.67 1.29
C VAL A 252 -0.39 -12.22 1.69
N THR A 253 0.14 -13.20 0.96
CA THR A 253 1.44 -13.85 1.21
C THR A 253 2.57 -12.82 1.21
N HIS A 254 2.75 -12.11 0.10
CA HIS A 254 3.78 -11.09 -0.04
C HIS A 254 3.57 -9.89 0.91
N PHE A 255 2.31 -9.51 1.18
CA PHE A 255 2.01 -8.49 2.20
C PHE A 255 2.45 -8.93 3.60
N PHE A 256 2.19 -10.18 3.98
CA PHE A 256 2.53 -10.71 5.30
C PHE A 256 4.04 -10.70 5.55
N GLU A 257 4.86 -11.05 4.55
CA GLU A 257 6.32 -10.99 4.63
C GLU A 257 6.85 -9.57 4.90
N GLN A 258 6.15 -8.54 4.40
CA GLN A 258 6.52 -7.14 4.61
C GLN A 258 6.12 -6.61 6.00
N THR A 259 5.20 -7.26 6.71
CA THR A 259 4.67 -6.77 8.00
C THR A 259 5.76 -6.56 9.06
N SER A 260 6.77 -7.42 9.13
CA SER A 260 7.91 -7.26 10.05
C SER A 260 8.75 -6.04 9.73
N PHE A 261 8.97 -5.75 8.44
CA PHE A 261 9.68 -4.55 8.02
C PHE A 261 8.89 -3.29 8.38
N LEU A 262 7.58 -3.28 8.10
CA LEU A 262 6.70 -2.16 8.45
C LEU A 262 6.64 -1.90 9.95
N HIS A 263 6.61 -2.95 10.77
CA HIS A 263 6.70 -2.79 12.23
C HIS A 263 8.02 -2.13 12.66
N GLY A 264 9.15 -2.60 12.11
CA GLY A 264 10.45 -1.98 12.35
C GLY A 264 10.52 -0.52 11.88
N GLU A 265 9.86 -0.18 10.77
CA GLU A 265 9.71 1.21 10.31
C GLU A 265 8.94 2.05 11.32
N MET A 266 7.82 1.57 11.86
CA MET A 266 7.04 2.31 12.87
C MET A 266 7.84 2.55 14.16
N GLU A 267 8.54 1.54 14.67
CA GLU A 267 9.44 1.67 15.82
C GLU A 267 10.54 2.72 15.55
N TRP A 268 11.10 2.67 14.34
CA TRP A 268 12.12 3.63 13.93
C TRP A 268 11.57 5.05 13.81
N GLN A 269 10.40 5.25 13.21
CA GLN A 269 9.76 6.55 13.08
C GLN A 269 9.40 7.14 14.47
N LYS A 270 8.98 6.31 15.42
CA LYS A 270 8.82 6.70 16.83
C LYS A 270 10.13 7.20 17.44
N LYS A 271 11.23 6.45 17.27
CA LYS A 271 12.58 6.85 17.72
C LYS A 271 13.06 8.11 17.00
N LEU A 272 12.81 8.24 15.70
CA LEU A 272 13.21 9.39 14.89
C LEU A 272 12.52 10.67 15.37
N ARG A 273 11.22 10.63 15.68
CA ARG A 273 10.48 11.78 16.22
C ARG A 273 10.98 12.21 17.60
N SER A 274 11.60 11.32 18.37
CA SER A 274 12.28 11.69 19.62
C SER A 274 13.54 12.53 19.41
N MET A 275 14.11 12.53 18.19
CA MET A 275 15.29 13.30 17.78
C MET A 275 14.89 14.46 16.85
N PRO A 276 14.56 15.65 17.39
CA PRO A 276 13.88 16.72 16.63
C PRO A 276 14.70 17.25 15.44
N VAL A 277 16.03 17.33 15.57
CA VAL A 277 16.91 17.82 14.49
C VAL A 277 16.91 16.85 13.31
N LEU A 278 17.16 15.57 13.57
CA LEU A 278 17.21 14.54 12.53
C LEU A 278 15.84 14.36 11.85
N TYR A 279 14.76 14.40 12.63
CA TYR A 279 13.40 14.35 12.11
C TYR A 279 13.09 15.53 11.18
N TRP A 280 13.52 16.75 11.53
CA TRP A 280 13.27 17.93 10.70
C TRP A 280 13.91 17.82 9.31
N PHE A 281 15.15 17.31 9.24
CA PHE A 281 15.84 17.04 7.98
C PHE A 281 15.17 15.89 7.21
N SER A 282 14.95 14.74 7.89
CA SER A 282 14.43 13.50 7.29
C SER A 282 13.04 13.68 6.70
N ARG A 283 12.14 14.40 7.38
CA ARG A 283 10.77 14.67 6.90
C ARG A 283 10.74 15.45 5.58
N ARG A 284 11.79 16.23 5.29
CA ARG A 284 11.88 17.10 4.10
C ARG A 284 12.76 16.49 3.00
N MET A 285 12.93 15.16 2.98
CA MET A 285 13.78 14.46 2.01
C MET A 285 13.48 14.85 0.54
N SER A 286 12.21 14.92 0.15
CA SER A 286 11.80 15.29 -1.22
C SER A 286 12.22 16.71 -1.63
N LEU A 287 12.23 17.66 -0.66
CA LEU A 287 12.68 19.03 -0.89
C LEU A 287 14.19 19.07 -1.13
N TRP A 288 14.97 18.39 -0.28
CA TRP A 288 16.43 18.33 -0.42
C TRP A 288 16.84 17.70 -1.77
N GLY A 289 16.15 16.64 -2.20
CA GLY A 289 16.35 16.04 -3.52
C GLY A 289 16.03 17.01 -4.66
N THR A 290 14.92 17.74 -4.56
CA THR A 290 14.52 18.73 -5.58
C THR A 290 15.51 19.90 -5.68
N ILE A 291 16.01 20.40 -4.54
CA ILE A 291 17.03 21.46 -4.50
C ILE A 291 18.34 20.96 -5.14
N SER A 292 18.76 19.74 -4.81
CA SER A 292 19.97 19.11 -5.36
C SER A 292 19.92 19.04 -6.89
N PHE A 293 18.79 18.56 -7.42
CA PHE A 293 18.59 18.44 -8.85
C PHE A 293 18.56 19.80 -9.55
N ASN A 294 17.82 20.77 -9.00
CA ASN A 294 17.75 22.11 -9.58
C ASN A 294 19.12 22.80 -9.61
N LEU A 295 19.92 22.67 -8.53
CA LEU A 295 21.29 23.17 -8.51
C LEU A 295 22.17 22.50 -9.56
N ALA A 296 22.06 21.18 -9.74
CA ALA A 296 22.78 20.47 -10.80
C ALA A 296 22.41 20.98 -12.19
N VAL A 297 21.13 21.21 -12.47
CA VAL A 297 20.65 21.79 -13.74
C VAL A 297 21.23 23.18 -13.95
N PHE A 298 21.17 24.07 -12.94
CA PHE A 298 21.73 25.42 -13.06
C PHE A 298 23.23 25.42 -13.30
N ILE A 299 24.00 24.59 -12.59
CA ILE A 299 25.45 24.45 -12.79
C ILE A 299 25.76 24.04 -14.23
N ASN A 300 25.07 23.02 -14.75
CA ASN A 300 25.29 22.54 -16.11
C ASN A 300 24.87 23.55 -17.18
N LEU A 301 23.81 24.35 -16.94
CA LEU A 301 23.44 25.44 -17.83
C LEU A 301 24.53 26.53 -17.87
N ILE A 302 25.09 26.91 -16.72
CA ILE A 302 26.20 27.88 -16.68
C ILE A 302 27.41 27.34 -17.45
N ILE A 303 27.78 26.07 -17.24
CA ILE A 303 28.90 25.44 -17.96
C ILE A 303 28.61 25.45 -19.47
N ALA A 304 27.40 25.08 -19.90
CA ALA A 304 27.04 25.03 -21.32
C ALA A 304 27.11 26.41 -22.01
N PHE A 305 26.77 27.50 -21.31
CA PHE A 305 26.80 28.85 -21.90
C PHE A 305 28.18 29.52 -21.85
N PHE A 306 28.97 29.25 -20.82
CA PHE A 306 30.17 30.04 -20.53
C PHE A 306 31.49 29.28 -20.64
N TYR A 307 31.49 27.96 -20.87
CA TYR A 307 32.71 27.17 -21.05
C TYR A 307 33.24 27.27 -22.50
N PRO A 308 34.54 27.51 -22.74
CA PRO A 308 35.61 27.80 -21.77
C PRO A 308 35.64 29.28 -21.35
N TYR A 309 35.57 29.56 -20.04
CA TYR A 309 35.43 30.93 -19.50
C TYR A 309 36.75 31.71 -19.40
N ASP A 310 37.90 31.04 -19.57
CA ASP A 310 39.24 31.68 -19.56
C ASP A 310 39.55 32.43 -20.87
N SER A 311 38.70 32.30 -21.90
CA SER A 311 38.94 32.84 -23.24
C SER A 311 38.68 34.36 -23.39
N GLY A 312 38.23 35.07 -22.34
CA GLY A 312 37.97 36.52 -22.38
C GLY A 312 36.85 36.97 -23.34
N GLN A 313 36.29 36.04 -24.12
CA GLN A 313 35.13 36.25 -24.98
C GLN A 313 33.86 35.80 -24.22
N GLY A 314 33.47 36.59 -23.22
CA GLY A 314 32.10 36.50 -22.73
C GLY A 314 31.16 36.89 -23.86
N ALA A 315 30.38 35.95 -24.40
CA ALA A 315 29.42 36.19 -25.49
C ALA A 315 28.26 37.15 -25.11
N ILE A 316 28.24 37.65 -23.88
CA ILE A 316 27.17 38.48 -23.33
C ILE A 316 27.78 39.75 -22.75
N ASP A 317 27.38 40.90 -23.28
CA ASP A 317 27.75 42.22 -22.74
C ASP A 317 27.30 42.36 -21.28
N ASP A 318 28.13 42.96 -20.43
CA ASP A 318 27.81 43.25 -19.01
C ASP A 318 26.49 44.03 -18.84
N SER A 319 26.15 44.85 -19.82
CA SER A 319 24.88 45.60 -19.91
C SER A 319 23.65 44.67 -20.06
N MET A 320 23.78 43.60 -20.84
CA MET A 320 22.72 42.60 -21.04
C MET A 320 22.47 41.77 -19.78
N LEU A 321 23.53 41.39 -19.05
CA LEU A 321 23.42 40.66 -17.77
C LEU A 321 22.70 41.49 -16.71
N LEU A 322 23.02 42.79 -16.61
CA LEU A 322 22.37 43.71 -15.67
C LEU A 322 20.89 43.92 -16.01
N MET A 323 20.57 44.08 -17.30
CA MET A 323 19.19 44.19 -17.77
C MET A 323 18.38 42.93 -17.43
N LEU A 324 18.93 41.74 -17.70
CA LEU A 324 18.29 40.46 -17.42
C LEU A 324 18.03 40.25 -15.92
N PHE A 325 18.96 40.68 -15.06
CA PHE A 325 18.79 40.66 -13.61
C PHE A 325 17.58 41.50 -13.14
N TRP A 326 17.43 42.73 -13.62
CA TRP A 326 16.31 43.60 -13.27
C TRP A 326 14.96 43.08 -13.80
N ILE A 327 14.96 42.46 -14.99
CA ILE A 327 13.76 41.81 -15.54
C ILE A 327 13.34 40.61 -14.68
N LEU A 328 14.28 39.74 -14.31
CA LEU A 328 13.99 38.54 -13.52
C LEU A 328 13.59 38.85 -12.07
N THR A 329 14.20 39.88 -11.46
CA THR A 329 13.76 40.37 -10.15
C THR A 329 12.36 40.98 -10.21
N GLY A 330 12.03 41.74 -11.26
CA GLY A 330 10.67 42.23 -11.51
C GLY A 330 9.64 41.10 -11.68
N LEU A 331 10.00 40.05 -12.44
CA LEU A 331 9.16 38.85 -12.61
C LEU A 331 8.99 38.06 -11.31
N SER A 332 10.02 38.01 -10.46
CA SER A 332 9.93 37.36 -9.14
C SER A 332 8.98 38.12 -8.20
N VAL A 333 9.03 39.46 -8.19
CA VAL A 333 8.12 40.30 -7.40
C VAL A 333 6.68 40.14 -7.88
N LEU A 334 6.45 40.12 -9.20
CA LEU A 334 5.13 39.88 -9.78
C LEU A 334 4.62 38.45 -9.48
N GLY A 335 5.54 37.49 -9.45
CA GLY A 335 5.31 36.08 -9.09
C GLY A 335 5.16 35.80 -7.60
N LEU A 336 5.29 36.77 -6.69
CA LEU A 336 4.97 36.54 -5.27
C LEU A 336 3.46 36.37 -5.03
N LEU A 337 2.63 36.82 -5.99
CA LEU A 337 1.17 36.67 -5.96
C LEU A 337 0.69 35.27 -6.41
N SER A 338 1.54 34.50 -7.09
CA SER A 338 1.25 33.15 -7.57
C SER A 338 2.48 32.31 -7.31
N GLN A 339 2.46 31.36 -6.36
CA GLN A 339 3.56 30.56 -5.74
C GLN A 339 4.83 30.16 -6.57
N ARG A 340 4.93 30.51 -7.85
CA ARG A 340 6.05 30.39 -8.80
C ARG A 340 7.16 31.44 -8.67
N GLY A 341 7.07 32.41 -7.75
CA GLY A 341 8.08 33.49 -7.61
C GLY A 341 9.50 33.06 -7.16
N LEU A 342 9.66 31.85 -6.62
CA LEU A 342 10.94 31.32 -6.11
C LEU A 342 11.95 30.98 -7.22
N GLN A 343 11.50 30.46 -8.36
CA GLN A 343 12.38 30.10 -9.49
C GLN A 343 13.07 31.32 -10.13
N PRO A 344 12.36 32.40 -10.53
CA PRO A 344 13.02 33.59 -11.07
C PRO A 344 13.92 34.29 -10.04
N LEU A 345 13.62 34.17 -8.74
CA LEU A 345 14.49 34.67 -7.67
C LEU A 345 15.83 33.94 -7.64
N THR A 346 15.81 32.60 -7.71
CA THR A 346 17.05 31.80 -7.72
C THR A 346 17.91 32.12 -8.93
N LEU A 347 17.30 32.28 -10.12
CA LEU A 347 18.02 32.64 -11.33
C LEU A 347 18.61 34.06 -11.26
N ALA A 348 17.87 35.02 -10.69
CA ALA A 348 18.37 36.38 -10.47
C ALA A 348 19.56 36.42 -9.50
N LEU A 349 19.54 35.62 -8.42
CA LEU A 349 20.66 35.51 -7.49
C LEU A 349 21.90 34.90 -8.15
N ILE A 350 21.72 33.89 -9.00
CA ILE A 350 22.81 33.28 -9.77
C ILE A 350 23.42 34.29 -10.74
N LEU A 351 22.62 35.02 -11.52
CA LEU A 351 23.12 36.06 -12.43
C LEU A 351 23.86 37.18 -11.70
N ARG A 352 23.37 37.57 -10.53
CA ARG A 352 24.06 38.54 -9.67
C ARG A 352 25.39 38.02 -9.14
N SER A 353 25.46 36.73 -8.79
CA SER A 353 26.70 36.07 -8.39
C SER A 353 27.72 36.06 -9.53
N ILE A 354 27.29 35.72 -10.74
CA ILE A 354 28.15 35.72 -11.93
C ILE A 354 28.76 37.11 -12.17
N TYR A 355 27.95 38.17 -12.08
CA TYR A 355 28.41 39.56 -12.28
C TYR A 355 29.43 40.02 -11.22
N HIS A 356 29.24 39.67 -9.94
CA HIS A 356 30.10 40.17 -8.86
C HIS A 356 31.31 39.30 -8.53
N LEU A 357 31.18 37.96 -8.60
CA LEU A 357 32.19 37.01 -8.16
C LEU A 357 32.95 36.37 -9.33
N GLY A 358 32.45 36.53 -10.55
CA GLY A 358 32.93 35.80 -11.73
C GLY A 358 32.35 34.39 -11.84
N ILE A 359 32.49 33.79 -13.03
CA ILE A 359 31.91 32.50 -13.37
C ILE A 359 32.54 31.36 -12.54
N GLY A 360 33.88 31.29 -12.48
CA GLY A 360 34.59 30.24 -11.75
C GLY A 360 34.23 30.19 -10.25
N ASN A 361 34.29 31.33 -9.56
CA ASN A 361 33.92 31.39 -8.13
C ASN A 361 32.44 31.07 -7.89
N THR A 362 31.55 31.47 -8.82
CA THR A 362 30.13 31.13 -8.73
C THR A 362 29.90 29.63 -8.89
N LEU A 363 30.63 28.95 -9.79
CA LEU A 363 30.56 27.49 -9.95
C LEU A 363 31.05 26.75 -8.71
N ILE A 364 32.16 27.20 -8.10
CA ILE A 364 32.66 26.62 -6.83
C ILE A 364 31.63 26.80 -5.69
N LEU A 365 31.00 27.99 -5.60
CA LEU A 365 29.96 28.27 -4.61
C LEU A 365 28.74 27.35 -4.81
N LEU A 366 28.19 27.27 -6.02
CA LEU A 366 27.03 26.44 -6.32
C LEU A 366 27.33 24.94 -6.18
N GLY A 367 28.52 24.50 -6.59
CA GLY A 367 28.98 23.13 -6.43
C GLY A 367 29.13 22.72 -4.97
N SER A 368 29.70 23.58 -4.13
CA SER A 368 29.82 23.33 -2.69
C SER A 368 28.45 23.29 -2.00
N LEU A 369 27.54 24.19 -2.39
CA LEU A 369 26.15 24.18 -1.94
C LEU A 369 25.44 22.87 -2.33
N ASN A 370 25.62 22.41 -3.58
CA ASN A 370 25.04 21.15 -4.06
C ASN A 370 25.58 19.95 -3.25
N LEU A 371 26.89 19.89 -3.03
CA LEU A 371 27.51 18.82 -2.23
C LEU A 371 26.99 18.82 -0.78
N ILE A 372 26.95 19.97 -0.11
CA ILE A 372 26.41 20.10 1.25
C ILE A 372 24.94 19.65 1.28
N ASN A 373 24.14 20.15 0.33
CA ASN A 373 22.73 19.79 0.21
C ASN A 373 22.54 18.28 -0.01
N LYS A 374 23.40 17.65 -0.83
CA LYS A 374 23.34 16.21 -1.05
C LYS A 374 23.77 15.40 0.18
N VAL A 375 24.78 15.85 0.93
CA VAL A 375 25.16 15.22 2.20
C VAL A 375 23.98 15.28 3.19
N VAL A 376 23.30 16.42 3.30
CA VAL A 376 22.08 16.55 4.11
C VAL A 376 20.99 15.59 3.62
N PHE A 377 20.80 15.46 2.31
CA PHE A 377 19.86 14.50 1.73
C PHE A 377 20.22 13.05 2.08
N VAL A 378 21.49 12.64 1.98
CA VAL A 378 21.93 11.27 2.33
C VAL A 378 21.68 10.99 3.81
N VAL A 379 22.01 11.93 4.70
CA VAL A 379 21.71 11.80 6.14
C VAL A 379 20.20 11.69 6.38
N SER A 380 19.40 12.45 5.64
CA SER A 380 17.93 12.42 5.69
C SER A 380 17.36 11.08 5.19
N PHE A 381 17.93 10.51 4.12
CA PHE A 381 17.53 9.23 3.54
C PHE A 381 17.82 8.07 4.50
N VAL A 382 19.06 7.99 5.02
CA VAL A 382 19.44 6.97 6.01
C VAL A 382 18.64 7.15 7.30
N GLY A 383 18.38 8.41 7.68
CA GLY A 383 17.52 8.79 8.80
C GLY A 383 16.06 8.40 8.62
N ASN A 384 15.49 8.42 7.42
CA ASN A 384 14.09 8.06 7.18
C ASN A 384 13.89 6.54 7.10
N ASN A 385 14.80 5.83 6.42
CA ASN A 385 14.69 4.39 6.19
C ASN A 385 15.18 3.52 7.37
N GLY A 386 15.80 4.12 8.39
CA GLY A 386 16.24 3.39 9.59
C GLY A 386 17.37 2.40 9.35
N THR A 387 18.09 2.53 8.24
CA THR A 387 19.17 1.61 7.82
C THR A 387 20.35 1.59 8.80
N PHE A 388 20.44 2.56 9.72
CA PHE A 388 21.39 2.55 10.84
C PHE A 388 21.23 1.33 11.75
N ILE A 389 20.01 0.82 11.94
CA ILE A 389 19.72 -0.31 12.86
C ILE A 389 20.04 -1.65 12.20
N MET A 390 19.89 -1.76 10.88
CA MET A 390 20.11 -2.99 10.12
C MET A 390 21.60 -3.34 9.92
N GLY A 391 22.51 -2.43 10.30
CA GLY A 391 23.95 -2.62 10.24
C GLY A 391 24.58 -2.24 8.89
N TYR A 392 25.90 -1.95 8.90
CA TYR A 392 26.63 -1.42 7.74
C TYR A 392 26.60 -2.35 6.51
N LYS A 393 26.59 -3.68 6.72
CA LYS A 393 26.57 -4.66 5.64
C LYS A 393 25.28 -4.58 4.81
N ALA A 394 24.13 -4.39 5.46
CA ALA A 394 22.85 -4.25 4.77
C ALA A 394 22.81 -2.95 3.95
N MET A 395 23.36 -1.86 4.50
CA MET A 395 23.42 -0.56 3.85
C MET A 395 24.23 -0.58 2.54
N VAL A 396 25.37 -1.27 2.49
CA VAL A 396 26.21 -1.33 1.28
C VAL A 396 25.60 -2.22 0.19
N MET A 397 24.73 -3.17 0.57
CA MET A 397 24.02 -4.02 -0.40
C MET A 397 22.81 -3.30 -1.04
N ASP A 398 22.38 -2.17 -0.48
CA ASP A 398 21.28 -1.38 -1.00
C ASP A 398 21.72 -0.54 -2.21
N VAL A 399 21.11 -0.81 -3.37
CA VAL A 399 21.42 -0.14 -4.64
C VAL A 399 21.04 1.34 -4.61
N GLU A 400 19.97 1.71 -3.90
CA GLU A 400 19.55 3.12 -3.79
C GLU A 400 20.57 3.94 -2.99
N PHE A 401 21.10 3.36 -1.91
CA PHE A 401 22.18 3.98 -1.14
C PHE A 401 23.46 4.15 -1.98
N LEU A 402 23.87 3.11 -2.73
CA LEU A 402 25.03 3.16 -3.61
C LEU A 402 24.89 4.23 -4.70
N TYR A 403 23.68 4.41 -5.25
CA TYR A 403 23.39 5.47 -6.20
C TYR A 403 23.60 6.86 -5.61
N HIS A 404 23.10 7.10 -4.39
CA HIS A 404 23.30 8.39 -3.71
C HIS A 404 24.76 8.62 -3.31
N LEU A 405 25.50 7.58 -2.96
CA LEU A 405 26.94 7.65 -2.71
C LEU A 405 27.73 8.00 -4.00
N ALA A 406 27.38 7.39 -5.13
CA ALA A 406 27.98 7.70 -6.42
C ALA A 406 27.70 9.15 -6.87
N TYR A 407 26.51 9.68 -6.56
CA TYR A 407 26.20 11.10 -6.79
C TYR A 407 27.12 12.00 -5.96
N VAL A 408 27.30 11.71 -4.66
CA VAL A 408 28.22 12.49 -3.80
C VAL A 408 29.64 12.44 -4.34
N LEU A 409 30.13 11.26 -4.73
CA LEU A 409 31.45 11.09 -5.35
C LEU A 409 31.58 11.96 -6.61
N THR A 410 30.61 11.88 -7.52
CA THR A 410 30.62 12.67 -8.76
C THR A 410 30.58 14.17 -8.49
N SER A 411 29.82 14.61 -7.49
CA SER A 411 29.80 16.02 -7.06
C SER A 411 31.13 16.46 -6.46
N THR A 412 31.86 15.59 -5.75
CA THR A 412 33.21 15.91 -5.26
C THR A 412 34.22 15.99 -6.40
N LEU A 413 34.16 15.09 -7.39
CA LEU A 413 35.00 15.14 -8.59
C LEU A 413 34.72 16.42 -9.42
N GLY A 414 33.45 16.84 -9.50
CA GLY A 414 33.06 18.11 -10.12
C GLY A 414 33.62 19.36 -9.44
N LEU A 415 33.91 19.29 -8.14
CA LEU A 415 34.50 20.40 -7.38
C LEU A 415 36.02 20.44 -7.45
N PHE A 416 36.68 19.27 -7.38
CA PHE A 416 38.13 19.20 -7.18
C PHE A 416 38.92 18.80 -8.43
N VAL A 417 38.29 18.15 -9.42
CA VAL A 417 38.97 17.65 -10.62
C VAL A 417 38.63 18.50 -11.85
N HIS A 418 37.36 18.54 -12.24
CA HIS A 418 36.92 19.28 -13.44
C HIS A 418 35.39 19.52 -13.44
N GLU A 419 34.90 20.68 -13.90
CA GLU A 419 33.47 21.01 -13.79
C GLU A 419 32.58 20.11 -14.67
N LEU A 420 33.10 19.53 -15.75
CA LEU A 420 32.33 18.66 -16.65
C LEU A 420 31.76 17.40 -15.97
N PHE A 421 32.28 16.97 -14.81
CA PHE A 421 31.67 15.87 -14.06
C PHE A 421 30.24 16.18 -13.59
N TYR A 422 29.85 17.45 -13.49
CA TYR A 422 28.46 17.83 -13.19
C TYR A 422 27.46 17.34 -14.25
N SER A 423 27.90 17.06 -15.48
CA SER A 423 27.03 16.54 -16.55
C SER A 423 26.40 15.18 -16.19
N ILE A 424 27.14 14.34 -15.46
CA ILE A 424 26.66 13.02 -15.02
C ILE A 424 25.52 13.17 -14.00
N LEU A 425 25.50 14.25 -13.21
CA LEU A 425 24.43 14.47 -12.22
C LEU A 425 23.05 14.70 -12.88
N LEU A 426 23.00 15.08 -14.16
CA LEU A 426 21.73 15.26 -14.89
C LEU A 426 20.98 13.93 -15.08
N PHE A 427 21.67 12.79 -15.03
CA PHE A 427 21.02 11.47 -15.08
C PHE A 427 20.09 11.21 -13.90
N ASP A 428 20.15 12.01 -12.84
CA ASP A 428 19.18 11.97 -11.74
C ASP A 428 17.74 12.26 -12.20
N LEU A 429 17.56 12.90 -13.38
CA LEU A 429 16.25 13.05 -14.02
C LEU A 429 15.55 11.70 -14.24
N ILE A 430 16.31 10.64 -14.58
CA ILE A 430 15.79 9.30 -14.86
C ILE A 430 15.12 8.71 -13.61
N TYR A 431 15.74 8.88 -12.44
CA TYR A 431 15.21 8.32 -11.19
C TYR A 431 14.01 9.11 -10.64
N ARG A 432 13.92 10.40 -10.96
CA ARG A 432 12.84 11.27 -10.46
C ARG A 432 11.54 11.10 -11.25
N GLU A 433 11.63 10.70 -12.52
CA GLU A 433 10.50 10.64 -13.43
C GLU A 433 10.21 9.18 -13.85
N GLU A 434 9.10 8.62 -13.33
CA GLU A 434 8.72 7.22 -13.57
C GLU A 434 8.54 6.93 -15.07
N THR A 435 8.06 7.90 -15.85
CA THR A 435 7.85 7.73 -17.29
C THR A 435 9.16 7.49 -18.04
N LEU A 436 10.23 8.23 -17.71
CA LEU A 436 11.55 8.04 -18.31
C LEU A 436 12.21 6.74 -17.87
N PHE A 437 12.04 6.38 -16.59
CA PHE A 437 12.51 5.09 -16.09
C PHE A 437 11.86 3.91 -16.83
N ASN A 438 10.55 3.99 -17.09
CA ASN A 438 9.82 2.97 -17.85
C ASN A 438 10.30 2.87 -19.32
N VAL A 439 10.71 3.97 -19.94
CA VAL A 439 11.33 3.94 -21.28
C VAL A 439 12.65 3.17 -21.25
N ILE A 440 13.51 3.38 -20.27
CA ILE A 440 14.75 2.61 -20.13
C ILE A 440 14.45 1.14 -19.84
N LYS A 441 13.44 0.88 -19.00
CA LYS A 441 12.99 -0.49 -18.67
C LYS A 441 12.56 -1.28 -19.90
N SER A 442 11.99 -0.63 -20.92
CA SER A 442 11.63 -1.28 -22.18
C SER A 442 12.86 -1.91 -22.87
N VAL A 443 13.99 -1.19 -22.88
CA VAL A 443 15.24 -1.67 -23.47
C VAL A 443 15.93 -2.72 -22.59
N THR A 444 15.94 -2.53 -21.26
CA THR A 444 16.68 -3.42 -20.35
C THR A 444 15.97 -4.76 -20.10
N ARG A 445 14.63 -4.80 -20.14
CA ARG A 445 13.86 -6.02 -19.86
C ARG A 445 14.14 -7.15 -20.85
N ASN A 446 14.12 -6.84 -22.15
CA ASN A 446 14.50 -7.79 -23.22
C ASN A 446 15.92 -7.52 -23.75
N GLY A 447 16.80 -7.00 -22.90
CA GLY A 447 18.18 -6.64 -23.29
C GLY A 447 18.97 -7.81 -23.88
N ARG A 448 18.69 -9.06 -23.47
CA ARG A 448 19.30 -10.27 -24.06
C ARG A 448 18.96 -10.41 -25.54
N SER A 449 17.71 -10.19 -25.94
CA SER A 449 17.27 -10.29 -27.34
C SER A 449 17.88 -9.17 -28.19
N ILE A 450 17.97 -7.95 -27.65
CA ILE A 450 18.64 -6.83 -28.29
C ILE A 450 20.13 -7.12 -28.48
N LEU A 451 20.80 -7.64 -27.45
CA LEU A 451 22.21 -8.01 -27.51
C LEU A 451 22.47 -9.12 -28.55
N LEU A 452 21.62 -10.15 -28.61
CA LEU A 452 21.71 -11.21 -29.62
C LEU A 452 21.49 -10.67 -31.04
N THR A 453 20.58 -9.70 -31.20
CA THR A 453 20.34 -9.05 -32.50
C THR A 453 21.52 -8.17 -32.91
N ALA A 454 22.11 -7.43 -31.98
CA ALA A 454 23.32 -6.65 -32.21
C ALA A 454 24.52 -7.55 -32.55
N LEU A 455 24.64 -8.71 -31.89
CA LEU A 455 25.65 -9.72 -32.22
C LEU A 455 25.42 -10.31 -33.63
N LEU A 456 24.17 -10.59 -34.01
CA LEU A 456 23.82 -11.00 -35.37
C LEU A 456 24.20 -9.90 -36.39
N ALA A 457 23.93 -8.63 -36.09
CA ALA A 457 24.33 -7.50 -36.91
C ALA A 457 25.85 -7.46 -37.10
N LEU A 458 26.61 -7.63 -36.03
CA LEU A 458 28.08 -7.66 -36.06
C LEU A 458 28.61 -8.83 -36.91
N ILE A 459 28.03 -10.03 -36.77
CA ILE A 459 28.38 -11.20 -37.57
C ILE A 459 28.09 -10.95 -39.05
N LEU A 460 26.94 -10.36 -39.39
CA LEU A 460 26.59 -10.04 -40.76
C LEU A 460 27.54 -8.99 -41.35
N VAL A 461 27.81 -7.90 -40.62
CA VAL A 461 28.79 -6.89 -41.01
C VAL A 461 30.15 -7.54 -41.25
N TYR A 462 30.59 -8.43 -40.37
CA TYR A 462 31.85 -9.18 -40.54
C TYR A 462 31.89 -10.00 -41.84
N LEU A 463 30.81 -10.73 -42.18
CA LEU A 463 30.71 -11.48 -43.43
C LEU A 463 30.75 -10.58 -44.66
N PHE A 464 30.02 -9.46 -44.65
CA PHE A 464 30.06 -8.48 -45.72
C PHE A 464 31.45 -7.84 -45.86
N SER A 465 32.14 -7.57 -44.75
CA SER A 465 33.52 -7.06 -44.77
C SER A 465 34.53 -8.05 -45.35
N ILE A 466 34.37 -9.36 -45.14
CA ILE A 466 35.21 -10.37 -45.80
C ILE A 466 35.02 -10.33 -47.32
N VAL A 467 33.76 -10.28 -47.78
CA VAL A 467 33.44 -10.20 -49.21
C VAL A 467 33.98 -8.88 -49.80
N GLY A 468 33.79 -7.77 -49.10
CA GLY A 468 34.34 -6.47 -49.46
C GLY A 468 35.87 -6.47 -49.56
N PHE A 469 36.55 -7.08 -48.58
CA PHE A 469 38.02 -7.18 -48.57
C PHE A 469 38.58 -8.07 -49.68
N LEU A 470 37.90 -9.16 -50.04
CA LEU A 470 38.39 -10.09 -51.07
C LEU A 470 38.11 -9.61 -52.50
N PHE A 471 36.96 -8.96 -52.75
CA PHE A 471 36.51 -8.64 -54.10
C PHE A 471 36.44 -7.14 -54.41
N LEU A 472 36.27 -6.28 -53.40
CA LEU A 472 36.00 -4.84 -53.57
C LEU A 472 37.02 -3.96 -52.83
N LYS A 473 38.20 -4.51 -52.50
CA LYS A 473 39.24 -3.83 -51.72
C LYS A 473 39.59 -2.44 -52.29
N GLU A 474 39.71 -2.36 -53.61
CA GLU A 474 40.13 -1.16 -54.33
C GLU A 474 39.04 -0.08 -54.39
N ASP A 475 37.78 -0.42 -54.12
CA ASP A 475 36.65 0.52 -54.14
C ASP A 475 36.45 1.25 -52.80
N PHE A 476 37.13 0.83 -51.72
CA PHE A 476 37.10 1.47 -50.40
C PHE A 476 38.04 2.67 -50.35
N ILE A 477 37.68 3.72 -51.10
CA ILE A 477 38.38 4.99 -51.14
C ILE A 477 37.51 6.01 -50.40
N MET A 478 38.05 6.60 -49.35
CA MET A 478 37.37 7.61 -48.55
C MET A 478 38.05 8.96 -48.74
N GLU A 479 37.25 10.01 -48.85
CA GLU A 479 37.73 11.39 -48.77
C GLU A 479 38.08 11.69 -47.31
N VAL A 480 39.32 12.10 -47.05
CA VAL A 480 39.85 12.37 -45.72
C VAL A 480 40.51 13.75 -45.73
N ASP A 481 40.14 14.57 -44.74
CA ASP A 481 40.86 15.81 -44.46
C ASP A 481 42.14 15.47 -43.68
N HIS A 482 43.29 15.53 -44.36
CA HIS A 482 44.58 15.32 -43.70
C HIS A 482 44.80 16.40 -42.64
N LEU A 483 45.06 15.96 -41.41
CA LEU A 483 45.49 16.88 -40.34
C LEU A 483 46.81 17.52 -40.77
N SER A 484 46.82 18.84 -40.94
CA SER A 484 48.04 19.59 -41.16
C SER A 484 49.01 19.27 -40.01
N GLN A 485 50.19 18.75 -40.36
CA GLN A 485 51.24 18.47 -39.39
C GLN A 485 51.45 19.74 -38.56
N ILE A 486 51.21 19.65 -37.25
CA ILE A 486 51.43 20.73 -36.30
C ILE A 486 52.90 21.13 -36.44
N ALA A 487 53.14 22.23 -37.15
CA ALA A 487 54.39 22.94 -37.12
C ALA A 487 54.66 23.28 -35.65
N GLU A 488 55.82 22.86 -35.18
CA GLU A 488 56.37 23.18 -33.86
C GLU A 488 56.15 24.66 -33.53
N ALA A 489 55.58 24.93 -32.36
CA ALA A 489 55.48 26.28 -31.82
C ALA A 489 56.90 26.90 -31.62
N PRO A 490 57.07 28.22 -31.77
CA PRO A 490 58.38 28.86 -31.72
C PRO A 490 58.87 29.00 -30.27
N GLY A 491 59.99 28.36 -29.94
CA GLY A 491 60.60 28.50 -28.61
C GLY A 491 61.90 27.73 -28.42
N GLN A 492 63.02 28.37 -28.78
CA GLN A 492 64.37 28.19 -28.23
C GLN A 492 65.13 26.87 -28.50
N SER A 493 66.07 26.94 -29.45
CA SER A 493 67.39 26.29 -29.35
C SER A 493 68.30 26.81 -30.48
N GLU A 494 69.15 27.78 -30.13
CA GLU A 494 70.32 28.20 -30.91
C GLU A 494 71.28 27.00 -31.11
N ALA A 495 71.14 26.23 -32.20
CA ALA A 495 72.12 25.17 -32.52
C ALA A 495 72.10 24.67 -33.98
N SER A 496 71.64 25.46 -34.96
CA SER A 496 71.62 25.03 -36.37
C SER A 496 71.88 26.13 -37.39
N GLN A 497 72.42 27.28 -36.97
CA GLN A 497 72.91 28.33 -37.88
C GLN A 497 74.34 28.11 -38.41
N ASP A 498 75.03 27.02 -38.01
CA ASP A 498 76.42 26.76 -38.39
C ASP A 498 76.61 25.80 -39.59
N PHE A 499 75.53 25.30 -40.22
CA PHE A 499 75.67 24.36 -41.36
C PHE A 499 75.32 24.96 -42.74
N LEU A 500 74.73 26.16 -42.80
CA LEU A 500 74.33 26.82 -44.06
C LEU A 500 75.16 28.08 -44.39
N SER A 501 76.29 28.30 -43.71
CA SER A 501 77.25 29.38 -44.00
C SER A 501 78.47 28.94 -44.82
N SER A 502 78.52 27.70 -45.33
CA SER A 502 79.69 27.15 -46.05
C SER A 502 79.47 26.85 -47.53
N CYS A 503 78.59 27.59 -48.22
CA CYS A 503 78.44 27.50 -49.67
C CYS A 503 78.48 28.88 -50.36
N SER A 504 79.46 29.72 -49.98
CA SER A 504 79.74 30.99 -50.66
C SER A 504 81.23 31.19 -50.92
N SER A 505 81.84 30.27 -51.68
CA SER A 505 83.00 30.61 -52.52
C SER A 505 83.12 29.67 -53.73
N ASP A 506 82.15 29.72 -54.63
CA ASP A 506 82.41 29.63 -56.08
C ASP A 506 81.13 30.05 -56.81
N GLY A 507 81.26 31.08 -57.65
CA GLY A 507 80.15 31.74 -58.32
C GLY A 507 79.46 30.87 -59.36
N VAL A 508 78.55 30.00 -58.93
CA VAL A 508 77.60 29.29 -59.79
C VAL A 508 76.18 29.61 -59.34
N SER A 509 75.42 30.20 -60.25
CA SER A 509 74.00 30.53 -60.09
C SER A 509 73.17 29.24 -60.08
N CYS A 510 72.55 28.93 -58.94
CA CYS A 510 71.45 27.95 -58.90
C CYS A 510 70.15 28.68 -59.22
N THR A 511 69.81 28.78 -60.51
CA THR A 511 68.44 29.10 -60.93
C THR A 511 67.56 27.88 -60.67
N ALA A 512 66.76 27.92 -59.60
CA ALA A 512 65.62 27.02 -59.47
C ALA A 512 64.52 27.51 -60.42
N GLU A 513 64.36 26.80 -61.54
CA GLU A 513 63.23 26.98 -62.44
C GLU A 513 61.95 26.60 -61.69
N VAL A 514 61.06 27.60 -61.54
CA VAL A 514 59.64 27.38 -61.25
C VAL A 514 59.06 26.67 -62.46
N SER A 515 58.98 25.35 -62.40
CA SER A 515 58.11 24.55 -63.25
C SER A 515 56.77 24.40 -62.52
N SER A 516 55.80 25.15 -63.01
CA SER A 516 54.37 25.02 -62.72
C SER A 516 53.89 23.60 -62.98
N GLN A 517 53.39 22.93 -61.94
CA GLN A 517 52.39 21.87 -62.07
C GLN A 517 51.06 22.37 -61.46
N PRO A 518 49.93 22.27 -62.18
CA PRO A 518 48.61 22.28 -61.57
C PRO A 518 48.32 20.88 -61.03
N GLU A 519 47.80 20.77 -59.80
CA GLU A 519 46.98 19.68 -59.21
C GLU A 519 47.26 19.58 -57.70
N GLU A 520 46.51 20.33 -56.89
CA GLU A 520 46.42 20.14 -55.42
C GLU A 520 45.13 19.39 -55.01
N ASP A 521 44.38 18.81 -55.95
CA ASP A 521 43.11 18.11 -55.65
C ASP A 521 43.22 16.58 -55.51
N GLU A 522 44.36 15.94 -55.81
CA GLU A 522 44.48 14.46 -55.77
C GLU A 522 44.91 13.88 -54.40
N ALA A 523 45.25 14.71 -53.41
CA ALA A 523 45.85 14.24 -52.17
C ALA A 523 44.87 13.92 -51.03
N ASN A 524 43.55 14.09 -51.20
CA ASN A 524 42.56 13.98 -50.09
C ASN A 524 41.82 12.64 -50.02
N THR A 525 42.36 11.57 -50.61
CA THR A 525 41.70 10.26 -50.59
C THR A 525 42.58 9.15 -50.01
N GLU A 526 42.04 8.40 -49.05
CA GLU A 526 42.73 7.29 -48.39
C GLU A 526 42.01 5.95 -48.61
N ARG A 527 42.78 4.86 -48.68
CA ARG A 527 42.24 3.51 -48.80
C ARG A 527 41.88 2.96 -47.42
N ALA A 528 40.59 2.79 -47.17
CA ALA A 528 40.06 2.45 -45.84
C ALA A 528 39.97 0.94 -45.54
N CYS A 529 40.32 0.07 -46.49
CA CYS A 529 40.17 -1.40 -46.39
C CYS A 529 41.49 -2.14 -46.72
N ASP A 530 42.64 -1.64 -46.26
CA ASP A 530 43.93 -2.33 -46.49
C ASP A 530 44.15 -3.57 -45.62
N THR A 531 43.54 -3.61 -44.44
CA THR A 531 43.46 -4.79 -43.57
C THR A 531 42.02 -5.18 -43.32
N LEU A 532 41.77 -6.47 -43.05
CA LEU A 532 40.41 -6.96 -42.76
C LEU A 532 39.80 -6.23 -41.55
N LEU A 533 40.60 -5.93 -40.51
CA LEU A 533 40.13 -5.20 -39.34
C LEU A 533 39.65 -3.80 -39.72
N MET A 534 40.43 -3.04 -40.50
CA MET A 534 40.03 -1.72 -40.97
C MET A 534 38.79 -1.81 -41.86
N CYS A 535 38.68 -2.83 -42.70
CA CYS A 535 37.48 -3.05 -43.50
C CYS A 535 36.23 -3.30 -42.65
N ILE A 536 36.33 -4.06 -41.55
CA ILE A 536 35.23 -4.27 -40.59
C ILE A 536 34.86 -2.95 -39.91
N VAL A 537 35.84 -2.19 -39.43
CA VAL A 537 35.61 -0.90 -38.78
C VAL A 537 34.96 0.10 -39.74
N THR A 538 35.43 0.16 -40.98
CA THR A 538 34.90 1.06 -42.04
C THR A 538 33.45 0.71 -42.39
N VAL A 539 33.14 -0.58 -42.64
CA VAL A 539 31.77 -1.03 -42.94
C VAL A 539 30.85 -0.87 -41.72
N MET A 540 31.33 -1.13 -40.51
CA MET A 540 30.55 -0.96 -39.28
C MET A 540 30.23 0.52 -39.01
N ASN A 541 31.21 1.40 -39.08
CA ASN A 541 31.04 2.81 -38.76
C ASN A 541 30.25 3.54 -39.87
N HIS A 542 30.75 3.52 -41.10
CA HIS A 542 30.15 4.28 -42.19
C HIS A 542 29.00 3.54 -42.87
N GLY A 543 29.09 2.21 -42.98
CA GLY A 543 28.02 1.41 -43.61
C GLY A 543 26.73 1.36 -42.78
N LEU A 544 26.80 1.33 -41.44
CA LEU A 544 25.59 1.35 -40.60
C LEU A 544 25.04 2.77 -40.36
N ARG A 545 25.90 3.80 -40.26
CA ARG A 545 25.48 5.17 -39.88
C ARG A 545 24.96 6.01 -41.04
N ASN A 546 25.45 5.82 -42.26
CA ASN A 546 25.12 6.67 -43.41
C ASN A 546 23.71 6.43 -43.99
N GLY A 547 22.93 5.48 -43.46
CA GLY A 547 21.52 5.26 -43.80
C GLY A 547 21.27 4.55 -45.13
N GLY A 548 22.03 4.83 -46.20
CA GLY A 548 21.93 4.14 -47.50
C GLY A 548 22.78 2.86 -47.62
N GLY A 549 23.50 2.50 -46.55
CA GLY A 549 24.33 1.29 -46.47
C GLY A 549 25.78 1.53 -46.89
N VAL A 550 26.51 0.44 -47.08
CA VAL A 550 27.95 0.48 -47.44
C VAL A 550 28.20 1.07 -48.84
N GLY A 551 27.21 1.02 -49.74
CA GLY A 551 27.31 1.52 -51.10
C GLY A 551 27.60 3.02 -51.20
N ASP A 552 27.20 3.81 -50.20
CA ASP A 552 27.45 5.26 -50.16
C ASP A 552 28.90 5.62 -49.77
N VAL A 553 29.62 4.68 -49.16
CA VAL A 553 31.02 4.84 -48.72
C VAL A 553 32.00 4.48 -49.82
N LEU A 554 31.56 3.61 -50.71
CA LEU A 554 32.38 3.01 -51.75
C LEU A 554 32.33 3.87 -53.03
N ARG A 555 33.41 3.81 -53.82
CA ARG A 555 33.49 4.54 -55.09
C ARG A 555 32.33 4.15 -56.01
N LYS A 556 31.72 5.14 -56.68
CA LYS A 556 30.66 4.92 -57.67
C LYS A 556 31.25 4.22 -58.92
N PRO A 557 30.87 2.97 -59.25
CA PRO A 557 31.45 2.23 -60.37
C PRO A 557 30.89 2.70 -61.72
N SER A 558 31.68 2.56 -62.79
CA SER A 558 31.22 2.81 -64.16
C SER A 558 30.36 1.66 -64.70
N LYS A 559 29.40 1.96 -65.59
CA LYS A 559 28.50 0.95 -66.21
C LYS A 559 29.24 -0.13 -67.02
N ASN A 560 30.47 0.17 -67.45
CA ASN A 560 31.26 -0.70 -68.33
C ASN A 560 32.19 -1.66 -67.57
N GLU A 561 32.24 -1.56 -66.22
CA GLU A 561 33.08 -2.43 -65.41
C GLU A 561 32.46 -3.84 -65.27
N PRO A 562 33.25 -4.93 -65.40
CA PRO A 562 32.72 -6.30 -65.38
C PRO A 562 32.06 -6.69 -64.04
N LEU A 563 32.48 -6.05 -62.94
CA LEU A 563 31.97 -6.28 -61.59
C LEU A 563 30.76 -5.40 -61.24
N PHE A 564 30.30 -4.52 -62.15
CA PHE A 564 29.20 -3.59 -61.90
C PHE A 564 27.90 -4.28 -61.43
N PRO A 565 27.42 -5.38 -62.04
CA PRO A 565 26.20 -6.06 -61.55
C PRO A 565 26.39 -6.71 -60.18
N ALA A 566 27.56 -7.33 -59.93
CA ALA A 566 27.86 -7.96 -58.64
C ALA A 566 27.95 -6.91 -57.52
N ARG A 567 28.48 -5.73 -57.85
CA ARG A 567 28.58 -4.57 -56.98
C ARG A 567 27.22 -4.04 -56.54
N VAL A 568 26.30 -3.85 -57.48
CA VAL A 568 24.92 -3.42 -57.17
C VAL A 568 24.20 -4.44 -56.28
N VAL A 569 24.37 -5.75 -56.54
CA VAL A 569 23.79 -6.80 -55.71
C VAL A 569 24.37 -6.77 -54.29
N TYR A 570 25.67 -6.58 -54.13
CA TYR A 570 26.31 -6.44 -52.82
C TYR A 570 25.74 -5.27 -52.01
N ASP A 571 25.61 -4.09 -52.64
CA ASP A 571 25.08 -2.88 -52.00
C ASP A 571 23.61 -3.05 -51.59
N LEU A 572 22.77 -3.61 -52.47
CA LEU A 572 21.37 -3.88 -52.17
C LEU A 572 21.19 -4.94 -51.07
N LEU A 573 21.98 -6.02 -51.10
CA LEU A 573 21.91 -7.05 -50.07
C LEU A 573 22.31 -6.50 -48.71
N PHE A 574 23.37 -5.68 -48.63
CA PHE A 574 23.75 -5.02 -47.40
C PHE A 574 22.63 -4.11 -46.89
N TYR A 575 22.07 -3.26 -47.75
CA TYR A 575 20.99 -2.34 -47.40
C TYR A 575 19.74 -3.07 -46.90
N PHE A 576 19.23 -4.07 -47.62
CA PHE A 576 18.02 -4.78 -47.21
C PHE A 576 18.24 -5.66 -45.97
N ILE A 577 19.34 -6.40 -45.92
CA ILE A 577 19.57 -7.36 -44.82
C ILE A 577 20.01 -6.64 -43.55
N VAL A 578 21.03 -5.79 -43.63
CA VAL A 578 21.66 -5.20 -42.44
C VAL A 578 20.90 -3.96 -41.96
N ILE A 579 20.53 -3.05 -42.87
CA ILE A 579 19.86 -1.80 -42.49
C ILE A 579 18.36 -2.05 -42.31
N ILE A 580 17.66 -2.54 -43.33
CA ILE A 580 16.19 -2.65 -43.27
C ILE A 580 15.73 -3.78 -42.36
N ILE A 581 16.33 -4.97 -42.40
CA ILE A 581 15.86 -6.08 -41.57
C ILE A 581 16.46 -6.00 -40.16
N VAL A 582 17.78 -6.03 -40.03
CA VAL A 582 18.42 -6.20 -38.70
C VAL A 582 18.28 -4.97 -37.81
N LEU A 583 18.50 -3.75 -38.32
CA LEU A 583 18.37 -2.54 -37.50
C LEU A 583 16.91 -2.29 -37.07
N ASN A 584 15.94 -2.52 -37.97
CA ASN A 584 14.52 -2.41 -37.62
C ASN A 584 14.04 -3.56 -36.72
N LEU A 585 14.70 -4.72 -36.72
CA LEU A 585 14.40 -5.78 -35.75
C LEU A 585 14.69 -5.30 -34.32
N ILE A 586 15.78 -4.56 -34.09
CA ILE A 586 16.10 -3.98 -32.78
C ILE A 586 14.98 -3.04 -32.33
N PHE A 587 14.54 -2.12 -33.20
CA PHE A 587 13.40 -1.24 -32.88
C PHE A 587 12.09 -2.02 -32.69
N GLY A 588 11.87 -3.07 -33.46
CA GLY A 588 10.70 -3.95 -33.32
C GLY A 588 10.64 -4.62 -31.94
N VAL A 589 11.76 -5.16 -31.44
CA VAL A 589 11.83 -5.73 -30.09
C VAL A 589 11.56 -4.68 -29.01
N ILE A 590 12.07 -3.44 -29.19
CA ILE A 590 11.82 -2.35 -28.23
C ILE A 590 10.33 -1.95 -28.23
N ILE A 591 9.69 -1.82 -29.40
CA ILE A 591 8.26 -1.46 -29.48
C ILE A 591 7.38 -2.55 -28.83
N ASP A 592 7.70 -3.82 -29.07
CA ASP A 592 7.00 -4.96 -28.47
C ASP A 592 7.10 -4.93 -26.94
N THR A 593 8.32 -4.74 -26.40
CA THR A 593 8.52 -4.61 -24.95
C THR A 593 7.77 -3.44 -24.33
N PHE A 594 7.64 -2.33 -25.07
CA PHE A 594 6.93 -1.15 -24.60
C PHE A 594 5.42 -1.41 -24.55
N ALA A 595 4.88 -2.13 -25.54
CA ALA A 595 3.49 -2.56 -25.55
C ALA A 595 3.20 -3.52 -24.38
N ASP A 596 4.10 -4.47 -24.10
CA ASP A 596 3.98 -5.39 -22.96
C ASP A 596 3.96 -4.66 -21.62
N LEU A 597 4.92 -3.75 -21.39
CA LEU A 597 5.00 -2.96 -20.16
C LEU A 597 3.73 -2.11 -19.94
N ARG A 598 3.16 -1.58 -21.03
CA ARG A 598 1.90 -0.82 -20.97
C ARG A 598 0.72 -1.71 -20.59
N SER A 599 0.58 -2.86 -21.24
CA SER A 599 -0.48 -3.83 -20.96
C SER A 599 -0.40 -4.36 -19.53
N GLU A 600 0.79 -4.65 -19.03
CA GLU A 600 1.01 -5.06 -17.64
C GLU A 600 0.62 -3.96 -16.64
N LYS A 601 1.04 -2.71 -16.88
CA LYS A 601 0.66 -1.57 -16.02
C LYS A 601 -0.85 -1.39 -16.00
N GLN A 602 -1.51 -1.45 -17.16
CA GLN A 602 -2.96 -1.33 -17.25
C GLN A 602 -3.68 -2.46 -16.50
N LYS A 603 -3.25 -3.71 -16.70
CA LYS A 603 -3.81 -4.88 -15.99
C LYS A 603 -3.64 -4.74 -14.47
N LYS A 604 -2.48 -4.26 -14.01
CA LYS A 604 -2.20 -4.04 -12.59
C LYS A 604 -3.11 -2.96 -12.00
N GLU A 605 -3.27 -1.84 -12.69
CA GLU A 605 -4.18 -0.76 -12.27
C GLU A 605 -5.64 -1.20 -12.26
N GLU A 606 -6.05 -2.04 -13.21
CA GLU A 606 -7.39 -2.63 -13.24
C GLU A 606 -7.63 -3.51 -12.02
N ILE A 607 -6.75 -4.49 -11.76
CA ILE A 607 -6.84 -5.37 -10.59
C ILE A 607 -6.91 -4.56 -9.29
N LEU A 608 -6.09 -3.52 -9.13
CA LEU A 608 -6.11 -2.68 -7.91
C LEU A 608 -7.42 -1.92 -7.71
N LYS A 609 -8.18 -1.64 -8.78
CA LYS A 609 -9.47 -0.94 -8.70
C LYS A 609 -10.66 -1.90 -8.59
N THR A 610 -10.57 -3.07 -9.22
CA THR A 610 -11.70 -3.99 -9.36
C THR A 610 -11.66 -5.15 -8.37
N THR A 611 -10.50 -5.49 -7.78
CA THR A 611 -10.40 -6.61 -6.83
C THR A 611 -10.07 -6.12 -5.43
N CYS A 612 -10.69 -6.74 -4.42
CA CYS A 612 -10.35 -6.49 -3.02
C CYS A 612 -8.96 -7.07 -2.71
N PHE A 613 -8.14 -6.31 -1.99
CA PHE A 613 -6.75 -6.70 -1.69
C PHE A 613 -6.65 -7.96 -0.81
N ILE A 614 -7.58 -8.12 0.14
CA ILE A 614 -7.54 -9.18 1.15
C ILE A 614 -8.24 -10.44 0.62
N CYS A 615 -9.54 -10.35 0.33
CA CYS A 615 -10.32 -11.53 -0.06
C CYS A 615 -10.20 -11.91 -1.53
N GLY A 616 -9.69 -11.02 -2.40
CA GLY A 616 -9.57 -11.29 -3.83
C GLY A 616 -10.89 -11.25 -4.61
N LEU A 617 -12.00 -10.86 -3.98
CA LEU A 617 -13.29 -10.74 -4.66
C LEU A 617 -13.31 -9.53 -5.61
N GLU A 618 -13.94 -9.75 -6.75
CA GLU A 618 -14.18 -8.70 -7.75
C GLU A 618 -15.33 -7.78 -7.32
N ARG A 619 -15.28 -6.53 -7.80
CA ARG A 619 -16.22 -5.45 -7.53
C ARG A 619 -17.65 -5.82 -7.93
N ASP A 620 -17.80 -6.59 -9.00
CA ASP A 620 -19.10 -7.06 -9.54
C ASP A 620 -19.91 -7.87 -8.51
N LYS A 621 -19.26 -8.55 -7.56
CA LYS A 621 -19.93 -9.34 -6.51
C LYS A 621 -20.69 -8.50 -5.50
N PHE A 622 -20.32 -7.23 -5.36
CA PHE A 622 -20.95 -6.28 -4.44
C PHE A 622 -22.03 -5.44 -5.13
N ASP A 623 -22.14 -5.51 -6.45
CA ASP A 623 -23.21 -4.86 -7.19
C ASP A 623 -24.57 -5.46 -6.77
N ASN A 624 -25.53 -4.59 -6.43
CA ASN A 624 -26.86 -4.96 -5.91
C ASN A 624 -26.88 -5.57 -4.49
N LYS A 625 -25.81 -5.44 -3.72
CA LYS A 625 -25.81 -5.76 -2.27
C LYS A 625 -25.96 -4.52 -1.42
N THR A 626 -26.24 -4.70 -0.12
CA THR A 626 -26.40 -3.59 0.83
C THR A 626 -25.10 -2.85 1.13
N VAL A 627 -23.97 -3.54 0.99
CA VAL A 627 -22.62 -3.00 1.20
C VAL A 627 -21.98 -2.77 -0.16
N SER A 628 -21.53 -1.54 -0.40
CA SER A 628 -20.80 -1.20 -1.62
C SER A 628 -19.35 -1.71 -1.59
N PHE A 629 -18.74 -1.87 -2.76
CA PHE A 629 -17.32 -2.26 -2.84
C PHE A 629 -16.40 -1.26 -2.12
N GLU A 630 -16.68 0.04 -2.24
CA GLU A 630 -15.91 1.08 -1.54
C GLU A 630 -16.04 1.03 -0.02
N GLU A 631 -17.22 0.66 0.50
CA GLU A 631 -17.41 0.45 1.95
C GLU A 631 -16.72 -0.83 2.41
N HIS A 632 -16.82 -1.91 1.62
CA HIS A 632 -16.14 -3.17 1.89
C HIS A 632 -14.62 -2.99 2.06
N ILE A 633 -13.94 -2.33 1.12
CA ILE A 633 -12.48 -2.13 1.20
C ILE A 633 -12.04 -1.14 2.28
N LYS A 634 -12.92 -0.22 2.72
CA LYS A 634 -12.58 0.81 3.71
C LYS A 634 -12.87 0.38 5.14
N LEU A 635 -13.97 -0.35 5.34
CA LEU A 635 -14.50 -0.68 6.67
C LEU A 635 -14.33 -2.16 7.00
N GLU A 636 -14.62 -3.09 6.08
CA GLU A 636 -14.56 -4.53 6.35
C GLU A 636 -13.15 -5.09 6.09
N HIS A 637 -12.65 -4.95 4.87
CA HIS A 637 -11.40 -5.53 4.39
C HIS A 637 -10.34 -4.45 4.13
N ASN A 638 -10.17 -3.55 5.09
CA ASN A 638 -9.09 -2.56 5.04
C ASN A 638 -7.74 -3.22 5.33
N ILE A 639 -6.84 -3.18 4.35
CA ILE A 639 -5.49 -3.74 4.43
C ILE A 639 -4.72 -3.30 5.68
N TRP A 640 -4.84 -2.03 6.07
CA TRP A 640 -4.09 -1.47 7.20
C TRP A 640 -4.62 -1.97 8.54
N ASN A 641 -5.92 -2.26 8.64
CA ASN A 641 -6.49 -2.82 9.87
C ASN A 641 -5.89 -4.21 10.15
N TYR A 642 -5.64 -5.03 9.14
CA TYR A 642 -4.93 -6.31 9.33
C TYR A 642 -3.50 -6.10 9.82
N LEU A 643 -2.77 -5.11 9.28
CA LEU A 643 -1.43 -4.77 9.79
C LEU A 643 -1.50 -4.32 11.26
N TYR A 644 -2.46 -3.45 11.61
CA TYR A 644 -2.63 -2.95 12.98
C TYR A 644 -2.96 -4.08 13.95
N PHE A 645 -3.76 -5.06 13.52
CA PHE A 645 -4.05 -6.25 14.33
C PHE A 645 -2.80 -7.12 14.54
N ILE A 646 -2.00 -7.34 13.49
CA ILE A 646 -0.74 -8.10 13.60
C ILE A 646 0.23 -7.40 14.56
N VAL A 647 0.33 -6.07 14.47
CA VAL A 647 1.17 -5.26 15.38
C VAL A 647 0.64 -5.32 16.82
N LEU A 648 -0.67 -5.20 17.02
CA LEU A 648 -1.29 -5.34 18.33
C LEU A 648 -0.94 -6.69 18.97
N VAL A 649 -1.11 -7.80 18.25
CA VAL A 649 -0.79 -9.14 18.76
C VAL A 649 0.70 -9.29 19.09
N ARG A 650 1.59 -8.65 18.34
CA ARG A 650 3.05 -8.70 18.61
C ARG A 650 3.46 -7.92 19.85
N GLU A 651 2.87 -6.75 20.07
CA GLU A 651 3.22 -5.85 21.18
C GLU A 651 2.49 -6.21 22.48
N LYS A 652 1.28 -6.77 22.40
CA LYS A 652 0.44 -7.11 23.55
C LYS A 652 0.99 -8.31 24.31
N ASN A 653 0.84 -8.30 25.64
CA ASN A 653 1.21 -9.42 26.50
C ASN A 653 0.38 -10.67 26.20
N LYS A 654 1.04 -11.83 26.18
CA LYS A 654 0.40 -13.11 25.84
C LYS A 654 -0.68 -13.56 26.82
N THR A 655 -0.62 -13.09 28.07
CA THR A 655 -1.63 -13.38 29.11
C THR A 655 -2.94 -12.66 28.87
N ASP A 656 -2.90 -11.55 28.12
CA ASP A 656 -4.04 -10.66 27.95
C ASP A 656 -4.73 -10.89 26.60
N TYR A 657 -4.29 -11.91 25.86
CA TYR A 657 -4.83 -12.24 24.54
C TYR A 657 -6.26 -12.74 24.65
N THR A 658 -7.17 -12.12 23.90
CA THR A 658 -8.52 -12.66 23.70
C THR A 658 -8.47 -13.99 22.94
N GLY A 659 -9.58 -14.73 22.91
CA GLY A 659 -9.61 -16.02 22.20
C GLY A 659 -9.19 -15.94 20.72
N PRO A 660 -9.63 -14.95 19.91
CA PRO A 660 -9.25 -14.85 18.51
C PRO A 660 -7.82 -14.36 18.35
N GLU A 661 -7.35 -13.47 19.24
CA GLU A 661 -5.96 -13.00 19.27
C GLU A 661 -5.00 -14.18 19.52
N SER A 662 -5.31 -15.06 20.47
CA SER A 662 -4.52 -16.26 20.76
C SER A 662 -4.45 -17.21 19.56
N TYR A 663 -5.59 -17.43 18.88
CA TYR A 663 -5.66 -18.21 17.65
C TYR A 663 -4.78 -17.61 16.54
N VAL A 664 -4.93 -16.31 16.25
CA VAL A 664 -4.13 -15.66 15.20
C VAL A 664 -2.64 -15.63 15.57
N ALA A 665 -2.29 -15.42 16.85
CA ALA A 665 -0.91 -15.49 17.33
C ALA A 665 -0.29 -16.87 17.07
N HIS A 666 -1.05 -17.96 17.27
CA HIS A 666 -0.62 -19.32 16.95
C HIS A 666 -0.44 -19.53 15.43
N MET A 667 -1.36 -19.02 14.61
CA MET A 667 -1.29 -19.09 13.15
C MET A 667 -0.07 -18.34 12.59
N ILE A 668 0.19 -17.12 13.08
CA ILE A 668 1.37 -16.32 12.74
C ILE A 668 2.65 -17.06 13.11
N LYS A 669 2.71 -17.66 14.31
CA LYS A 669 3.89 -18.42 14.77
C LYS A 669 4.19 -19.63 13.87
N ASN A 670 3.16 -20.25 13.29
CA ASN A 670 3.28 -21.39 12.39
C ASN A 670 3.44 -20.99 10.91
N ASN A 671 3.49 -19.68 10.60
CA ASN A 671 3.44 -19.15 9.24
C ASN A 671 2.25 -19.67 8.42
N ASN A 672 1.10 -19.91 9.06
CA ASN A 672 -0.13 -20.26 8.38
C ASN A 672 -1.00 -19.00 8.15
N LEU A 673 -1.39 -18.75 6.89
CA LEU A 673 -2.18 -17.58 6.46
C LEU A 673 -3.66 -17.91 6.19
N ASP A 674 -4.12 -19.11 6.54
CA ASP A 674 -5.49 -19.54 6.31
C ASP A 674 -6.53 -18.78 7.16
N TRP A 675 -6.08 -18.03 8.17
CA TRP A 675 -6.93 -17.15 8.96
C TRP A 675 -7.39 -15.89 8.21
N PHE A 676 -6.74 -15.53 7.09
CA PHE A 676 -7.24 -14.48 6.22
C PHE A 676 -8.44 -14.96 5.39
N PRO A 677 -9.47 -14.13 5.19
CA PRO A 677 -10.58 -14.48 4.33
C PRO A 677 -10.11 -14.59 2.87
N ARG A 678 -10.46 -15.70 2.20
CA ARG A 678 -10.16 -15.93 0.78
C ARG A 678 -11.44 -16.22 0.02
N MET A 679 -11.72 -15.43 -1.01
CA MET A 679 -12.91 -15.55 -1.86
C MET A 679 -14.24 -15.52 -1.09
N GLN A 680 -14.26 -14.90 0.11
CA GLN A 680 -15.42 -14.83 0.98
C GLN A 680 -15.40 -13.52 1.81
N ALA A 681 -16.59 -13.05 2.17
CA ALA A 681 -16.82 -11.88 3.03
C ALA A 681 -18.15 -12.04 3.76
N MET A 682 -18.23 -11.61 5.02
CA MET A 682 -19.46 -11.75 5.83
C MET A 682 -20.69 -11.09 5.17
N SER A 683 -20.49 -9.93 4.54
CA SER A 683 -21.55 -9.17 3.84
C SER A 683 -22.12 -9.88 2.61
N LEU A 684 -21.41 -10.87 2.07
CA LEU A 684 -21.82 -11.67 0.91
C LEU A 684 -22.35 -13.05 1.28
N VAL A 685 -22.12 -13.52 2.51
CA VAL A 685 -22.77 -14.72 3.03
C VAL A 685 -24.26 -14.39 3.06
N VAL A 686 -24.93 -14.86 2.02
CA VAL A 686 -26.37 -14.70 1.82
C VAL A 686 -27.02 -15.12 3.13
N THR A 687 -27.70 -14.19 3.80
CA THR A 687 -28.69 -14.53 4.82
C THR A 687 -29.48 -15.70 4.27
N ASP A 688 -29.51 -16.83 4.96
CA ASP A 688 -30.19 -18.06 4.60
C ASP A 688 -31.71 -17.88 4.41
N SER A 689 -32.21 -16.72 4.00
CA SER A 689 -33.62 -16.48 3.67
C SER A 689 -34.16 -17.49 2.65
N ASP A 690 -33.32 -17.96 1.72
CA ASP A 690 -33.72 -19.01 0.77
C ASP A 690 -33.68 -20.42 1.40
N GLY A 691 -32.81 -20.65 2.39
CA GLY A 691 -32.75 -21.88 3.18
C GLY A 691 -33.92 -21.98 4.16
N GLU A 692 -34.15 -20.93 4.95
CA GLU A 692 -35.24 -20.78 5.91
C GLU A 692 -36.62 -20.84 5.24
N GLN A 693 -36.79 -20.25 4.04
CA GLN A 693 -38.03 -20.43 3.28
C GLN A 693 -38.26 -21.88 2.85
N ASN A 694 -37.20 -22.60 2.46
CA ASN A 694 -37.30 -24.01 2.12
C ASN A 694 -37.56 -24.88 3.36
N GLU A 695 -36.97 -24.57 4.51
CA GLU A 695 -37.24 -25.25 5.78
C GLU A 695 -38.66 -24.99 6.29
N MET A 696 -39.14 -23.73 6.25
CA MET A 696 -40.52 -23.39 6.56
C MET A 696 -41.51 -24.11 5.65
N ARG A 697 -41.19 -24.24 4.36
CA ARG A 697 -42.00 -25.01 3.41
C ARG A 697 -42.01 -26.50 3.76
N MET A 698 -40.86 -27.09 4.10
CA MET A 698 -40.77 -28.48 4.54
C MET A 698 -41.50 -28.74 5.87
N LEU A 699 -41.44 -27.79 6.81
CA LEU A 699 -42.18 -27.85 8.08
C LEU A 699 -43.68 -27.75 7.85
N GLN A 700 -44.12 -26.90 6.92
CA GLN A 700 -45.52 -26.77 6.53
C GLN A 700 -46.04 -28.06 5.86
N ASP A 701 -45.24 -28.71 5.02
CA ASP A 701 -45.56 -30.01 4.43
C ASP A 701 -45.64 -31.13 5.50
N LYS A 702 -44.71 -31.14 6.46
CA LYS A 702 -44.77 -32.06 7.61
C LYS A 702 -46.03 -31.85 8.44
N LEU A 703 -46.41 -30.59 8.73
CA LEU A 703 -47.62 -30.26 9.47
C LEU A 703 -48.90 -30.69 8.72
N ALA A 704 -48.93 -30.50 7.40
CA ALA A 704 -50.05 -30.96 6.58
C ALA A 704 -50.16 -32.50 6.60
N SER A 705 -49.03 -33.21 6.57
CA SER A 705 -49.01 -34.67 6.64
C SER A 705 -49.49 -35.19 8.00
N THR A 706 -49.07 -34.58 9.12
CA THR A 706 -49.51 -34.96 10.46
C THR A 706 -50.99 -34.63 10.67
N MET A 707 -51.46 -33.48 10.17
CA MET A 707 -52.88 -33.12 10.22
C MET A 707 -53.75 -34.14 9.45
N LYS A 708 -53.29 -34.62 8.30
CA LYS A 708 -53.98 -35.68 7.53
C LYS A 708 -54.05 -37.00 8.30
N VAL A 709 -52.97 -37.38 8.99
CA VAL A 709 -52.95 -38.58 9.84
C VAL A 709 -53.91 -38.44 11.03
N VAL A 710 -53.93 -37.27 11.70
CA VAL A 710 -54.84 -36.99 12.81
C VAL A 710 -56.30 -37.03 12.35
N MET A 711 -56.61 -36.46 11.17
CA MET A 711 -57.96 -36.53 10.60
C MET A 711 -58.39 -37.96 10.30
N ASN A 712 -57.52 -38.77 9.67
CA ASN A 712 -57.78 -40.19 9.39
C ASN A 712 -57.98 -41.00 10.67
N LEU A 713 -57.15 -40.78 11.70
CA LEU A 713 -57.29 -41.45 12.98
C LEU A 713 -58.61 -41.07 13.65
N THR A 714 -59.01 -39.79 13.58
CA THR A 714 -60.28 -39.30 14.12
C THR A 714 -61.48 -39.94 13.42
N THR A 715 -61.40 -40.14 12.09
CA THR A 715 -62.45 -40.84 11.33
C THR A 715 -62.54 -42.31 11.74
N GLN A 716 -61.41 -43.01 11.82
CA GLN A 716 -61.37 -44.40 12.29
C GLN A 716 -61.92 -44.56 13.71
N LEU A 717 -61.66 -43.61 14.60
CA LEU A 717 -62.14 -43.62 15.98
C LEU A 717 -63.66 -43.42 16.04
N ASN A 718 -64.21 -42.55 15.17
CA ASN A 718 -65.64 -42.35 15.03
C ASN A 718 -66.34 -43.59 14.44
N ASP A 719 -65.77 -44.18 13.39
CA ASP A 719 -66.28 -45.42 12.79
C ASP A 719 -66.27 -46.57 13.80
N LEU A 720 -65.18 -46.73 14.57
CA LEU A 720 -65.07 -47.75 15.62
C LEU A 720 -66.11 -47.51 16.72
N LYS A 721 -66.34 -46.24 17.12
CA LYS A 721 -67.38 -45.88 18.08
C LYS A 721 -68.76 -46.26 17.54
N GLU A 722 -69.07 -45.96 16.29
CA GLU A 722 -70.33 -46.35 15.66
C GLU A 722 -70.50 -47.87 15.66
N GLN A 723 -69.50 -48.62 15.20
CA GLN A 723 -69.50 -50.09 15.20
C GLN A 723 -69.71 -50.66 16.61
N MET A 724 -69.05 -50.10 17.63
CA MET A 724 -69.22 -50.52 19.03
C MET A 724 -70.64 -50.23 19.54
N THR A 725 -71.23 -49.08 19.18
CA THR A 725 -72.63 -48.79 19.53
C THR A 725 -73.62 -49.68 18.81
N GLU A 726 -73.35 -50.02 17.55
CA GLU A 726 -74.20 -50.90 16.75
C GLU A 726 -74.10 -52.35 17.24
N GLN A 727 -72.91 -52.82 17.60
CA GLN A 727 -72.70 -54.11 18.25
C GLN A 727 -73.42 -54.18 19.60
N ARG A 728 -73.41 -53.10 20.38
CA ARG A 728 -74.18 -53.00 21.64
C ARG A 728 -75.69 -53.07 21.39
N LYS A 729 -76.20 -52.39 20.36
CA LYS A 729 -77.62 -52.49 19.94
C LYS A 729 -77.98 -53.91 19.47
N ARG A 730 -77.10 -54.59 18.71
CA ARG A 730 -77.27 -56.00 18.33
C ARG A 730 -77.32 -56.93 19.55
N LYS A 731 -76.42 -56.76 20.52
CA LYS A 731 -76.44 -57.53 21.79
C LYS A 731 -77.71 -57.29 22.59
N GLN A 732 -78.22 -56.06 22.65
CA GLN A 732 -79.51 -55.78 23.29
C GLN A 732 -80.67 -56.47 22.58
N ARG A 733 -80.69 -56.49 21.24
CA ARG A 733 -81.72 -57.22 20.47
C ARG A 733 -81.69 -58.73 20.74
N LEU A 734 -80.51 -59.33 20.82
CA LEU A 734 -80.35 -60.74 21.20
C LEU A 734 -80.83 -61.01 22.64
N GLY A 735 -80.51 -60.10 23.58
CA GLY A 735 -81.00 -60.20 24.96
C GLY A 735 -82.53 -60.12 25.09
N PHE A 736 -83.22 -59.37 24.21
CA PHE A 736 -84.69 -59.39 24.15
C PHE A 736 -85.24 -60.70 23.57
N GLN A 737 -84.50 -61.36 22.69
CA GLN A 737 -84.87 -62.64 22.10
C GLN A 737 -84.71 -63.79 23.12
N ASP A 738 -83.69 -63.74 23.98
CA ASP A 738 -83.47 -64.71 25.06
C ASP A 738 -84.49 -64.59 26.21
N VAL A 739 -85.01 -63.39 26.48
CA VAL A 739 -86.06 -63.17 27.49
C VAL A 739 -87.43 -63.72 27.04
N GLN A 740 -87.67 -63.82 25.73
CA GLN A 740 -88.91 -64.40 25.19
C GLN A 740 -88.87 -65.94 25.07
N VAL A 741 -87.69 -66.56 25.13
CA VAL A 741 -87.51 -68.03 24.99
C VAL A 741 -87.25 -68.72 26.34
N GLY A 742 -86.87 -67.98 27.39
CA GLY A 742 -86.55 -68.52 28.73
C GLY A 742 -87.73 -68.98 29.61
N ALA A 743 -88.97 -68.98 29.11
CA ALA A 743 -90.15 -69.46 29.82
C ALA A 743 -90.60 -70.85 29.35
N SER A 744 -89.69 -71.80 29.14
CA SER A 744 -90.07 -73.21 29.01
C SER A 744 -88.90 -74.19 29.17
N VAL A 745 -89.06 -75.05 30.19
CA VAL A 745 -88.58 -76.44 30.29
C VAL A 745 -87.19 -76.70 30.92
N ALA A 746 -87.25 -77.67 31.83
CA ALA A 746 -86.27 -78.22 32.75
C ALA A 746 -85.23 -79.17 32.09
N ILE A 747 -83.95 -79.07 32.53
CA ILE A 747 -83.09 -80.11 33.19
C ILE A 747 -83.20 -81.57 32.67
N PRO A 748 -82.14 -82.45 32.60
CA PRO A 748 -80.68 -82.36 32.88
C PRO A 748 -79.78 -83.12 31.81
N PRO A 749 -78.61 -83.78 32.11
CA PRO A 749 -77.28 -83.30 31.73
C PRO A 749 -76.43 -84.39 30.99
N THR A 750 -75.09 -84.33 31.14
CA THR A 750 -74.03 -85.33 30.79
C THR A 750 -73.59 -85.31 29.31
N ALA A 751 -72.32 -85.43 28.90
CA ALA A 751 -70.98 -85.34 29.48
C ALA A 751 -69.97 -85.57 28.34
N ALA A 752 -68.72 -85.12 28.53
CA ALA A 752 -67.51 -85.48 27.76
C ALA A 752 -67.49 -85.05 26.29
N GLY A 753 -66.39 -84.65 25.66
CA GLY A 753 -64.94 -84.65 25.91
C GLY A 753 -64.39 -84.17 24.55
N GLY A 754 -63.40 -83.29 24.46
CA GLY A 754 -62.02 -83.55 24.81
C GLY A 754 -61.15 -83.15 23.61
N ASN A 755 -60.10 -82.39 23.90
CA ASN A 755 -58.81 -82.25 23.20
C ASN A 755 -58.79 -81.75 21.74
N HIS A 756 -58.31 -80.53 21.50
CA HIS A 756 -56.89 -80.16 21.30
C HIS A 756 -56.28 -80.68 19.98
N GLN A 757 -55.91 -79.77 19.08
CA GLN A 757 -54.52 -79.40 18.75
C GLN A 757 -54.49 -78.42 17.55
N ILE A 758 -53.90 -77.22 17.70
CA ILE A 758 -52.53 -76.84 17.27
C ILE A 758 -52.44 -76.43 15.78
N TYR A 759 -52.38 -75.11 15.59
CA TYR A 759 -51.35 -74.31 14.90
C TYR A 759 -50.92 -74.53 13.44
N LYS A 760 -50.61 -73.34 12.87
CA LYS A 760 -49.79 -72.97 11.70
C LYS A 760 -50.50 -73.12 10.37
N THR A 761 -50.53 -72.09 9.51
CA THR A 761 -49.65 -70.91 9.36
C THR A 761 -50.39 -69.59 9.35
#